data_AF-A0A1Q3PHA4-F1
#
_entry.id   AF-A0A1Q3PHA4-F1
#
_cell.length_a   1.000
_cell.length_b   1.000
_cell.length_c   1.000
_cell.angle_alpha   90.00
_cell.angle_beta   90.00
_cell.angle_gamma   90.00
#
_symmetry.space_group_name_H-M   'P 1'
#
loop_
_entity.id
_entity.type
_entity.pdbx_description
1 polymer ?
#
loop_
_entity_poly.entity_id
_entity_poly.type
_entity_poly.pdbx_seq_one_letter_code
_entity_poly.pdbx_strand_id
1 'polypeptide(L)'
;MKTDNTTIQFLKRKIYLKGLLSLTVLIALLAIDLAATAQSTDRNLILERTYKAGISTISGNVKDATQQVTYIDGLGRTLQAVNAQASPKMSGTVPADLVVHTEYDANGRVSKQYSVYPVQGNGSYQSTAATAAVSYYNNGSNCCVPNDRGYLLNEYEPLPGGRLKKQYQPGSDRAVEFTYGGNATDEVKRYTVSGTTLQNSGNYGAGQLSWVETKDENNNSSREFQDKNGRVVLKRVYLDSDWLSTYYVYDDYSQLRFVLQPKYQDDANLDLYAFKYQYNSKGLLVSKSIPGGGTTTMVYDERDRLIESTDGRSITTYIKYDDLNRTIETGLKEGANQNAITKTQYDTYTYSPSFGDVAAFVSAGTGYASNYRSEVKGKSTVTANRILNPDGTYGAWLYATTYYDDRFNDIQLVRSLFDIGGTATERKSLSLRFDGRIDKEITVQQTGSGDYSVEKIYAYDHSDRQVSARYIVKKGTTTKKDVFLSANRYNAVGQLKNKYLHSSDAGNSYREKLDYCYTPRAFLSKITGAGSTGENFGVELRYSNPSFGTAQYNGNIAEMLWKRSGNWIGYKLEYDKANRLKNSEGISNNNRETISSYDKNGNILSLERVLNGTAIDNLSYTYSSGNRLSKITDAATSEGFNNGSSGTSNDYVYDQNGNLTQDLNRGIAAGGITYNPLNLVGRVVQLTNTVQYHYDGSGLKLRMSNTNGAVNTKYAGAYEYNQGNYLTRIATDEGQVNVTNNGNDFALEYYLKDHLGNIRQVMNESGTMVQETEYYPFGLAIPRTAGTNKYLYNGKEKQPETNWLDYGARMYDPTIGRWMVVDPLAERFYAWSPYNYTFNNPIRLIDPTGKGPEDPINHKVKRGETLSSISKQYGVSVKDLAILNGLQNVNKINAGFSLKVNPEMDFSNNPNGGYQNPNSSAGEVVNMDNIINVGLGFIVGAGSENTVVAGGGALQSVKNWDKVQDLISAGTSAITADGKLSSGETFSGSYSPGSLMSYLGGVVKGKEKLVSPVHVIGSFGFSMRVNADGSSATVAVYDSKTNSSLSDHKLGTSSDKVRNSSMSRNQPLTNQYFRFIWNQPLK
;
A
#
# COMPACT_ATOMS: atom_id res chain seq x y z
N MET A 1 -51.77 -36.02 -62.35
CA MET A 1 -50.43 -35.67 -62.88
C MET A 1 -49.99 -34.35 -62.29
N LYS A 2 -48.68 -34.21 -62.10
CA LYS A 2 -47.96 -32.99 -61.69
C LYS A 2 -47.99 -32.71 -60.19
N THR A 3 -47.24 -33.57 -59.50
CA THR A 3 -46.23 -33.20 -58.49
C THR A 3 -46.01 -31.69 -58.43
N ASP A 4 -46.54 -31.06 -57.38
CA ASP A 4 -46.31 -29.65 -57.15
C ASP A 4 -44.86 -29.47 -56.68
N ASN A 5 -44.06 -28.99 -57.63
CA ASN A 5 -42.61 -28.86 -57.60
C ASN A 5 -42.15 -27.91 -56.47
N THR A 6 -43.09 -27.17 -55.88
CA THR A 6 -42.90 -26.22 -54.79
C THR A 6 -42.49 -26.88 -53.48
N THR A 7 -43.07 -28.03 -53.12
CA THR A 7 -42.76 -28.70 -51.83
C THR A 7 -41.38 -29.36 -51.85
N ILE A 8 -40.97 -29.93 -52.99
CA ILE A 8 -39.66 -30.57 -53.17
C ILE A 8 -38.54 -29.51 -53.26
N GLN A 9 -38.80 -28.36 -53.90
CA GLN A 9 -37.88 -27.21 -53.91
C GLN A 9 -37.67 -26.64 -52.49
N PHE A 10 -38.71 -26.60 -51.66
CA PHE A 10 -38.61 -26.09 -50.29
C PHE A 10 -37.77 -27.00 -49.37
N LEU A 11 -37.93 -28.32 -49.50
CA LEU A 11 -37.12 -29.30 -48.76
C LEU A 11 -35.65 -29.32 -49.22
N LYS A 12 -35.38 -29.20 -50.52
CA LYS A 12 -34.00 -29.07 -51.03
C LYS A 12 -33.33 -27.77 -50.55
N ARG A 13 -34.06 -26.64 -50.49
CA ARG A 13 -33.54 -25.37 -49.92
C ARG A 13 -33.23 -25.47 -48.43
N LYS A 14 -34.03 -26.19 -47.63
CA LYS A 14 -33.76 -26.39 -46.19
C LYS A 14 -32.54 -27.27 -45.93
N ILE A 15 -32.31 -28.30 -46.76
CA ILE A 15 -31.14 -29.17 -46.65
C ILE A 15 -29.87 -28.43 -47.11
N TYR A 16 -29.95 -27.65 -48.19
CA TYR A 16 -28.84 -26.79 -48.64
C TYR A 16 -28.52 -25.67 -47.65
N LEU A 17 -29.52 -25.01 -47.04
CA LEU A 17 -29.25 -23.97 -46.02
C LEU A 17 -28.64 -24.55 -44.75
N LYS A 18 -29.04 -25.76 -44.32
CA LYS A 18 -28.43 -26.42 -43.16
C LYS A 18 -27.01 -26.90 -43.45
N GLY A 19 -26.74 -27.38 -44.66
CA GLY A 19 -25.39 -27.73 -45.12
C GLY A 19 -24.48 -26.49 -45.23
N LEU A 20 -24.99 -25.37 -45.76
CA LEU A 20 -24.23 -24.12 -45.85
C LEU A 20 -23.97 -23.52 -44.46
N LEU A 21 -24.95 -23.53 -43.54
CA LEU A 21 -24.75 -23.03 -42.18
C LEU A 21 -23.71 -23.85 -41.42
N SER A 22 -23.75 -25.19 -41.52
CA SER A 22 -22.74 -26.05 -40.91
C SER A 22 -21.36 -25.87 -41.52
N LEU A 23 -21.26 -25.60 -42.83
CA LEU A 23 -19.97 -25.34 -43.48
C LEU A 23 -19.43 -23.94 -43.15
N THR A 24 -20.27 -22.90 -43.03
CA THR A 24 -19.84 -21.57 -42.54
C THR A 24 -19.53 -21.55 -41.06
N VAL A 25 -20.20 -22.37 -40.24
CA VAL A 25 -19.85 -22.53 -38.82
C VAL A 25 -18.55 -23.32 -38.67
N LEU A 26 -18.28 -24.32 -39.52
CA LEU A 26 -17.01 -25.04 -39.53
C LEU A 26 -15.85 -24.18 -40.08
N ILE A 27 -16.08 -23.35 -41.10
CA ILE A 27 -15.08 -22.40 -41.62
C ILE A 27 -14.88 -21.21 -40.66
N ALA A 28 -15.92 -20.76 -39.94
CA ALA A 28 -15.76 -19.76 -38.88
C ALA A 28 -15.12 -20.34 -37.60
N LEU A 29 -15.28 -21.63 -37.32
CA LEU A 29 -14.56 -22.34 -36.25
C LEU A 29 -13.11 -22.68 -36.64
N LEU A 30 -12.80 -22.81 -37.93
CA LEU A 30 -11.43 -23.00 -38.46
C LEU A 30 -10.71 -21.68 -38.79
N ALA A 31 -11.41 -20.55 -38.83
CA ALA A 31 -10.84 -19.21 -39.01
C ALA A 31 -10.65 -18.45 -37.68
N ILE A 32 -10.93 -19.12 -36.55
CA ILE A 32 -10.32 -18.78 -35.26
C ILE A 32 -8.91 -19.39 -35.27
N ASP A 33 -7.91 -18.59 -34.90
CA ASP A 33 -6.48 -18.92 -34.72
C ASP A 33 -5.48 -18.69 -35.87
N LEU A 34 -5.61 -17.57 -36.59
CA LEU A 34 -4.44 -16.89 -37.17
C LEU A 34 -4.36 -15.41 -36.75
N ALA A 35 -4.54 -15.14 -35.46
CA ALA A 35 -3.66 -14.17 -34.82
C ALA A 35 -2.38 -14.93 -34.50
N ALA A 36 -1.20 -14.42 -34.87
CA ALA A 36 0.06 -15.03 -34.46
C ALA A 36 0.02 -15.26 -32.94
N THR A 37 -0.14 -16.51 -32.50
CA THR A 37 -0.11 -16.84 -31.08
C THR A 37 1.33 -16.64 -30.65
N ALA A 38 1.58 -15.56 -29.92
CA ALA A 38 2.84 -15.29 -29.24
C ALA A 38 3.25 -16.41 -28.27
N GLN A 39 2.28 -17.24 -27.89
CA GLN A 39 2.43 -18.37 -27.00
C GLN A 39 3.05 -19.57 -27.72
N SER A 40 3.88 -20.32 -26.99
CA SER A 40 4.48 -21.56 -27.51
C SER A 40 3.38 -22.54 -27.92
N THR A 41 3.49 -23.06 -29.14
CA THR A 41 2.54 -24.02 -29.72
C THR A 41 2.81 -25.46 -29.30
N ASP A 42 3.95 -25.71 -28.64
CA ASP A 42 4.43 -27.02 -28.21
C ASP A 42 4.28 -27.28 -26.70
N ARG A 43 3.69 -26.33 -25.95
CA ARG A 43 3.56 -26.42 -24.49
C ARG A 43 2.15 -26.17 -24.01
N ASN A 44 1.78 -26.87 -22.94
CA ASN A 44 0.56 -26.60 -22.20
C ASN A 44 0.70 -25.27 -21.45
N LEU A 45 -0.33 -24.43 -21.50
CA LEU A 45 -0.34 -23.14 -20.81
C LEU A 45 -1.73 -22.77 -20.31
N ILE A 46 -1.74 -21.87 -19.33
CA ILE A 46 -2.93 -21.16 -18.86
C ILE A 46 -2.68 -19.67 -19.09
N LEU A 47 -3.57 -18.99 -19.82
CA LEU A 47 -3.52 -17.54 -20.04
C LEU A 47 -4.63 -16.87 -19.24
N GLU A 48 -4.24 -16.00 -18.32
CA GLU A 48 -5.16 -15.13 -17.58
C GLU A 48 -5.03 -13.68 -18.08
N ARG A 49 -6.18 -13.02 -18.28
CA ARG A 49 -6.25 -11.60 -18.66
C ARG A 49 -7.15 -10.84 -17.69
N THR A 50 -6.64 -9.75 -17.14
CA THR A 50 -7.41 -8.84 -16.28
C THR A 50 -7.54 -7.49 -16.95
N TYR A 51 -8.76 -7.15 -17.37
CA TYR A 51 -9.06 -5.93 -18.12
C TYR A 51 -9.09 -4.69 -17.24
N LYS A 52 -8.46 -3.63 -17.74
CA LYS A 52 -8.24 -2.33 -17.09
C LYS A 52 -9.31 -1.29 -17.44
N ALA A 53 -10.01 -1.53 -18.55
CA ALA A 53 -11.10 -0.72 -19.07
C ALA A 53 -12.23 -1.63 -19.56
N GLY A 54 -13.46 -1.10 -19.64
CA GLY A 54 -14.56 -1.78 -20.32
C GLY A 54 -14.25 -1.90 -21.80
N ILE A 55 -14.16 -3.13 -22.31
CA ILE A 55 -13.80 -3.41 -23.71
C ILE A 55 -14.90 -4.23 -24.37
N SER A 56 -15.15 -3.97 -25.66
CA SER A 56 -16.09 -4.74 -26.49
C SER A 56 -15.39 -5.84 -27.30
N THR A 57 -14.06 -5.81 -27.39
CA THR A 57 -13.23 -6.77 -28.13
C THR A 57 -12.01 -7.18 -27.30
N ILE A 58 -11.68 -8.47 -27.28
CA ILE A 58 -10.52 -9.01 -26.58
C ILE A 58 -9.25 -8.30 -27.07
N SER A 59 -8.62 -7.51 -26.18
CA SER A 59 -7.33 -6.87 -26.43
C SER A 59 -6.22 -7.62 -25.71
N GLY A 60 -5.10 -7.82 -26.42
CA GLY A 60 -3.82 -8.29 -25.86
C GLY A 60 -2.86 -7.14 -25.55
N ASN A 61 -3.32 -5.89 -25.56
CA ASN A 61 -2.49 -4.73 -25.22
C ASN A 61 -2.40 -4.58 -23.69
N VAL A 62 -1.19 -4.38 -23.18
CA VAL A 62 -0.90 -4.19 -21.74
C VAL A 62 -1.57 -2.95 -21.14
N LYS A 63 -1.94 -1.98 -21.98
CA LYS A 63 -2.72 -0.81 -21.58
C LYS A 63 -4.18 -1.14 -21.32
N ASP A 64 -4.72 -2.16 -22.00
CA ASP A 64 -6.11 -2.56 -21.90
C ASP A 64 -6.31 -3.73 -20.95
N ALA A 65 -5.31 -4.60 -20.80
CA ALA A 65 -5.34 -5.76 -19.92
C ALA A 65 -3.95 -6.13 -19.39
N THR A 66 -3.86 -6.50 -18.11
CA THR A 66 -2.68 -7.26 -17.65
C THR A 66 -2.79 -8.71 -18.11
N GLN A 67 -1.66 -9.33 -18.44
CA GLN A 67 -1.62 -10.70 -18.93
C GLN A 67 -0.65 -11.53 -18.09
N GLN A 68 -1.03 -12.78 -17.83
CA GLN A 68 -0.19 -13.77 -17.18
C GLN A 68 -0.30 -15.09 -17.93
N VAL A 69 0.85 -15.65 -18.30
CA VAL A 69 0.97 -16.95 -18.95
C VAL A 69 1.67 -17.89 -17.99
N THR A 70 0.98 -18.96 -17.61
CA THR A 70 1.53 -20.02 -16.76
C THR A 70 1.78 -21.23 -17.65
N TYR A 71 3.04 -21.51 -17.95
CA TYR A 71 3.46 -22.71 -18.69
C TYR A 71 3.54 -23.88 -17.73
N ILE A 72 2.90 -24.99 -18.11
CA ILE A 72 2.83 -26.22 -17.30
C ILE A 72 3.44 -27.40 -18.05
N ASP A 73 3.94 -28.38 -17.31
CA ASP A 73 4.39 -29.65 -17.87
C ASP A 73 3.25 -30.63 -18.14
N GLY A 74 3.57 -31.84 -18.59
CA GLY A 74 2.59 -32.89 -18.86
C GLY A 74 1.84 -33.42 -17.62
N LEU A 75 2.25 -33.04 -16.42
CA LEU A 75 1.62 -33.40 -15.14
C LEU A 75 0.87 -32.20 -14.53
N GLY A 76 0.77 -31.08 -15.24
CA GLY A 76 0.08 -29.87 -14.79
C GLY A 76 0.88 -29.03 -13.77
N ARG A 77 2.18 -29.29 -13.59
CA ARG A 77 3.04 -28.51 -12.70
C ARG A 77 3.63 -27.33 -13.46
N THR A 78 3.74 -26.17 -12.82
CA THR A 78 4.21 -24.94 -13.49
C THR A 78 5.72 -24.95 -13.72
N LEU A 79 6.12 -24.82 -14.98
CA LEU A 79 7.51 -24.62 -15.38
C LEU A 79 7.91 -23.14 -15.35
N GLN A 80 7.02 -22.27 -15.82
CA GLN A 80 7.24 -20.81 -15.84
C GLN A 80 5.95 -20.05 -15.59
N ALA A 81 6.05 -19.00 -14.78
CA ALA A 81 5.03 -17.95 -14.71
C ALA A 81 5.59 -16.70 -15.39
N VAL A 82 4.93 -16.26 -16.46
CA VAL A 82 5.34 -15.12 -17.29
C VAL A 82 4.28 -14.05 -17.22
N ASN A 83 4.61 -12.90 -16.62
CA ASN A 83 3.79 -11.71 -16.71
C ASN A 83 4.21 -10.94 -17.94
N ALA A 84 3.43 -11.12 -19.01
CA ALA A 84 3.74 -10.56 -20.31
C ALA A 84 3.81 -9.03 -20.22
N GLN A 85 4.94 -8.49 -20.67
CA GLN A 85 5.20 -7.06 -20.80
C GLN A 85 4.93 -6.27 -19.49
N ALA A 86 5.13 -6.92 -18.33
CA ALA A 86 4.91 -6.33 -17.01
C ALA A 86 6.16 -5.64 -16.43
N SER A 87 7.31 -5.76 -17.12
CA SER A 87 8.55 -5.15 -16.65
C SER A 87 8.55 -3.65 -16.94
N PRO A 88 9.13 -2.86 -16.03
CA PRO A 88 9.61 -1.50 -16.26
C PRO A 88 10.55 -1.31 -17.45
N LYS A 89 11.33 -2.35 -17.75
CA LYS A 89 12.37 -2.31 -18.77
C LYS A 89 11.74 -2.26 -20.15
N MET A 90 12.10 -1.24 -20.91
CA MET A 90 11.63 -1.04 -22.29
C MET A 90 12.67 -1.47 -23.32
N SER A 91 12.21 -1.95 -24.47
CA SER A 91 12.97 -1.97 -25.73
C SER A 91 12.16 -1.18 -26.76
N GLY A 92 12.63 0.03 -27.10
CA GLY A 92 11.79 1.00 -27.80
C GLY A 92 10.54 1.35 -26.98
N THR A 93 9.36 1.12 -27.53
CA THR A 93 8.05 1.34 -26.87
C THR A 93 7.47 0.08 -26.24
N VAL A 94 8.18 -1.05 -26.30
CA VAL A 94 7.67 -2.36 -25.85
C VAL A 94 8.27 -2.69 -24.49
N PRO A 95 7.44 -2.94 -23.46
CA PRO A 95 7.93 -3.41 -22.18
C PRO A 95 8.36 -4.88 -22.22
N ALA A 96 9.32 -5.25 -21.37
CA ALA A 96 9.75 -6.64 -21.20
C ALA A 96 8.76 -7.46 -20.34
N ASP A 97 8.83 -8.78 -20.47
CA ASP A 97 8.16 -9.74 -19.60
C ASP A 97 8.86 -9.83 -18.23
N LEU A 98 8.10 -10.20 -17.19
CA LEU A 98 8.65 -10.65 -15.91
C LEU A 98 8.46 -12.17 -15.79
N VAL A 99 9.55 -12.90 -15.60
CA VAL A 99 9.55 -14.37 -15.65
C VAL A 99 10.03 -14.94 -14.33
N VAL A 100 9.29 -15.94 -13.82
CA VAL A 100 9.69 -16.81 -12.72
C VAL A 100 9.79 -18.23 -13.28
N HIS A 101 10.92 -18.89 -13.07
CA HIS A 101 11.16 -20.26 -13.51
C HIS A 101 11.24 -21.22 -12.33
N THR A 102 10.69 -22.42 -12.49
CA THR A 102 10.67 -23.46 -11.48
C THR A 102 11.22 -24.77 -12.07
N GLU A 103 12.19 -25.36 -11.38
CA GLU A 103 12.74 -26.67 -11.70
C GLU A 103 12.24 -27.70 -10.69
N TYR A 104 12.03 -28.92 -11.19
CA TYR A 104 11.61 -30.07 -10.39
C TYR A 104 12.69 -31.14 -10.37
N ASP A 105 12.82 -31.86 -9.26
CA ASP A 105 13.65 -33.07 -9.21
C ASP A 105 12.98 -34.25 -9.94
N ALA A 106 13.68 -35.38 -10.02
CA ALA A 106 13.18 -36.60 -10.66
C ALA A 106 11.88 -37.16 -10.02
N ASN A 107 11.61 -36.82 -8.75
CA ASN A 107 10.40 -37.21 -8.04
C ASN A 107 9.27 -36.17 -8.18
N GLY A 108 9.51 -35.07 -8.91
CA GLY A 108 8.52 -34.05 -9.17
C GLY A 108 8.33 -33.01 -8.08
N ARG A 109 9.27 -32.89 -7.15
CA ARG A 109 9.27 -31.87 -6.09
C ARG A 109 10.05 -30.65 -6.56
N VAL A 110 9.68 -29.46 -6.10
CA VAL A 110 10.37 -28.21 -6.48
C VAL A 110 11.81 -28.25 -5.95
N SER A 111 12.79 -28.35 -6.85
CA SER A 111 14.22 -28.35 -6.51
C SER A 111 14.79 -26.93 -6.51
N LYS A 112 14.45 -26.12 -7.53
CA LYS A 112 14.82 -24.70 -7.58
C LYS A 112 13.63 -23.83 -7.98
N GLN A 113 13.59 -22.65 -7.39
CA GLN A 113 12.69 -21.59 -7.81
C GLN A 113 13.49 -20.31 -8.02
N TYR A 114 13.58 -19.86 -9.27
CA TYR A 114 14.38 -18.71 -9.65
C TYR A 114 13.66 -17.41 -9.28
N SER A 115 14.43 -16.44 -8.80
CA SER A 115 13.94 -15.09 -8.57
C SER A 115 13.48 -14.47 -9.88
N VAL A 116 12.49 -13.58 -9.79
CA VAL A 116 11.91 -12.91 -10.96
C VAL A 116 12.98 -12.14 -11.73
N TYR A 117 12.96 -12.24 -13.05
CA TYR A 117 13.88 -11.45 -13.89
C TYR A 117 13.16 -10.91 -15.13
N PRO A 118 13.66 -9.82 -15.73
CA PRO A 118 13.07 -9.19 -16.90
C PRO A 118 13.70 -9.69 -18.20
N VAL A 119 12.86 -9.96 -19.20
CA VAL A 119 13.31 -10.40 -20.54
C VAL A 119 12.39 -9.83 -21.62
N GLN A 120 12.96 -9.40 -22.75
CA GLN A 120 12.13 -8.89 -23.85
C GLN A 120 11.27 -10.01 -24.42
N GLY A 121 9.98 -9.75 -24.57
CA GLY A 121 9.00 -10.76 -24.96
C GLY A 121 7.58 -10.22 -24.93
N ASN A 122 6.64 -11.13 -25.11
CA ASN A 122 5.20 -10.88 -25.11
C ASN A 122 4.42 -12.04 -24.47
N GLY A 123 5.03 -12.69 -23.47
CA GLY A 123 4.46 -13.85 -22.78
C GLY A 123 5.00 -15.20 -23.28
N SER A 124 6.02 -15.22 -24.13
CA SER A 124 6.61 -16.45 -24.69
C SER A 124 7.42 -17.23 -23.64
N TYR A 125 7.44 -18.55 -23.75
CA TYR A 125 8.27 -19.42 -22.92
C TYR A 125 9.76 -19.12 -23.13
N GLN A 126 10.55 -19.11 -22.05
CA GLN A 126 11.96 -18.73 -22.07
C GLN A 126 12.86 -19.95 -21.81
N SER A 127 13.44 -20.53 -22.84
CA SER A 127 14.28 -21.74 -22.71
C SER A 127 15.56 -21.53 -21.88
N THR A 128 16.06 -20.30 -21.80
CA THR A 128 17.30 -19.94 -21.07
C THR A 128 17.03 -19.29 -19.71
N ALA A 129 15.81 -19.42 -19.16
CA ALA A 129 15.37 -18.66 -17.98
C ALA A 129 16.25 -18.86 -16.73
N ALA A 130 16.67 -20.10 -16.47
CA ALA A 130 17.55 -20.42 -15.34
C ALA A 130 18.86 -19.61 -15.38
N THR A 131 19.56 -19.63 -16.53
CA THR A 131 20.81 -18.90 -16.72
C THR A 131 20.57 -17.39 -16.69
N ALA A 132 19.52 -16.90 -17.36
CA ALA A 132 19.21 -15.48 -17.43
C ALA A 132 18.89 -14.87 -16.04
N ALA A 133 18.15 -15.58 -15.20
CA ALA A 133 17.86 -15.16 -13.84
C ALA A 133 19.14 -15.05 -12.99
N VAL A 134 20.02 -16.05 -13.04
CA VAL A 134 21.32 -16.00 -12.33
C VAL A 134 22.18 -14.85 -12.82
N SER A 135 22.31 -14.67 -14.14
CA SER A 135 23.08 -13.56 -14.71
C SER A 135 22.51 -12.19 -14.32
N TYR A 136 21.19 -12.07 -14.18
CA TYR A 136 20.56 -10.81 -13.76
C TYR A 136 20.98 -10.41 -12.33
N TYR A 137 20.93 -11.35 -11.38
CA TYR A 137 21.25 -11.10 -9.97
C TYR A 137 22.75 -11.11 -9.65
N ASN A 138 23.58 -11.66 -10.52
CA ASN A 138 25.04 -11.57 -10.41
C ASN A 138 25.61 -10.25 -10.97
N ASN A 139 24.76 -9.35 -11.49
CA ASN A 139 25.18 -8.09 -12.06
C ASN A 139 25.01 -6.93 -11.05
N GLY A 140 26.11 -6.29 -10.68
CA GLY A 140 26.15 -5.16 -9.74
C GLY A 140 25.34 -3.92 -10.17
N SER A 141 25.01 -3.78 -11.46
CA SER A 141 24.14 -2.71 -11.95
C SER A 141 22.65 -2.99 -11.73
N ASN A 142 22.26 -4.25 -11.53
CA ASN A 142 20.88 -4.66 -11.29
C ASN A 142 20.58 -4.85 -9.80
N CYS A 143 21.58 -5.25 -9.03
CA CYS A 143 21.47 -5.52 -7.60
C CYS A 143 22.70 -4.98 -6.87
N CYS A 144 22.47 -4.32 -5.74
CA CYS A 144 23.54 -3.64 -5.00
C CYS A 144 24.41 -4.62 -4.18
N VAL A 145 23.92 -5.86 -3.97
CA VAL A 145 24.68 -6.96 -3.35
C VAL A 145 24.59 -8.18 -4.29
N PRO A 146 25.30 -8.16 -5.43
CA PRO A 146 25.18 -9.20 -6.44
C PRO A 146 25.65 -10.56 -5.91
N ASN A 147 25.04 -11.63 -6.42
CA ASN A 147 25.52 -12.99 -6.21
C ASN A 147 25.05 -13.92 -7.33
N ASP A 148 25.67 -15.09 -7.36
CA ASP A 148 25.39 -16.15 -8.32
C ASP A 148 24.16 -17.01 -7.96
N ARG A 149 23.53 -16.78 -6.79
CA ARG A 149 22.37 -17.54 -6.31
C ARG A 149 21.08 -16.74 -6.39
N GLY A 150 20.70 -16.35 -7.60
CA GLY A 150 19.40 -15.74 -7.92
C GLY A 150 18.21 -16.71 -7.86
N TYR A 151 18.23 -17.71 -6.96
CA TYR A 151 17.20 -18.73 -6.83
C TYR A 151 17.14 -19.30 -5.42
N LEU A 152 15.96 -19.77 -5.03
CA LEU A 152 15.75 -20.66 -3.89
C LEU A 152 16.14 -22.08 -4.30
N LEU A 153 16.86 -22.79 -3.44
CA LEU A 153 17.27 -24.19 -3.63
C LEU A 153 16.73 -25.04 -2.48
N ASN A 154 15.95 -26.06 -2.81
CA ASN A 154 15.47 -27.06 -1.88
C ASN A 154 16.24 -28.37 -2.07
N GLU A 155 16.74 -28.92 -0.96
CA GLU A 155 17.28 -30.27 -0.90
C GLU A 155 16.36 -31.14 -0.04
N TYR A 156 16.05 -32.34 -0.54
CA TYR A 156 15.15 -33.28 0.15
C TYR A 156 15.93 -34.49 0.67
N GLU A 157 15.34 -35.20 1.63
CA GLU A 157 15.81 -36.55 2.00
C GLU A 157 15.81 -37.47 0.76
N PRO A 158 16.76 -38.43 0.65
CA PRO A 158 16.92 -39.32 -0.52
C PRO A 158 15.86 -40.43 -0.57
N LEU A 159 14.61 -40.09 -0.28
CA LEU A 159 13.44 -40.97 -0.31
C LEU A 159 12.42 -40.42 -1.34
N PRO A 160 11.62 -41.27 -2.02
CA PRO A 160 10.66 -40.84 -3.04
C PRO A 160 9.63 -39.81 -2.55
N GLY A 161 9.21 -39.90 -1.29
CA GLY A 161 8.37 -38.90 -0.60
C GLY A 161 9.15 -38.02 0.39
N GLY A 162 10.48 -37.98 0.27
CA GLY A 162 11.39 -37.39 1.24
C GLY A 162 11.04 -35.92 1.55
N ARG A 163 11.13 -35.58 2.82
CA ARG A 163 10.80 -34.24 3.33
C ARG A 163 11.91 -33.25 3.02
N LEU A 164 11.60 -31.97 3.10
CA LEU A 164 12.58 -30.89 2.92
C LEU A 164 13.67 -31.03 4.00
N LYS A 165 14.94 -31.07 3.59
CA LYS A 165 16.11 -31.22 4.48
C LYS A 165 16.88 -29.91 4.60
N LYS A 166 17.09 -29.21 3.49
CA LYS A 166 17.73 -27.89 3.46
C LYS A 166 17.00 -26.97 2.50
N GLN A 167 16.94 -25.70 2.84
CA GLN A 167 16.45 -24.65 1.96
C GLN A 167 17.40 -23.47 1.97
N TYR A 168 18.03 -23.20 0.83
CA TYR A 168 18.82 -22.01 0.61
C TYR A 168 17.92 -20.95 -0.02
N GLN A 169 17.83 -19.81 0.63
CA GLN A 169 17.10 -18.66 0.11
C GLN A 169 17.98 -17.91 -0.92
N PRO A 170 17.39 -17.16 -1.88
CA PRO A 170 18.16 -16.42 -2.87
C PRO A 170 19.26 -15.59 -2.22
N GLY A 171 20.45 -15.61 -2.78
CA GLY A 171 21.59 -14.83 -2.32
C GLY A 171 22.21 -15.20 -0.98
N SER A 172 22.00 -16.43 -0.49
CA SER A 172 22.73 -16.97 0.64
C SER A 172 23.27 -18.35 0.33
N ASP A 173 24.45 -18.63 0.84
CA ASP A 173 25.08 -19.94 0.89
C ASP A 173 24.77 -20.70 2.18
N ARG A 174 23.98 -20.11 3.07
CA ARG A 174 23.47 -20.75 4.28
C ARG A 174 22.05 -21.22 4.06
N ALA A 175 21.76 -22.42 4.56
CA ALA A 175 20.44 -23.00 4.49
C ALA A 175 19.70 -22.84 5.81
N VAL A 176 18.38 -22.76 5.71
CA VAL A 176 17.51 -23.25 6.77
C VAL A 176 17.54 -24.77 6.70
N GLU A 177 17.91 -25.43 7.80
CA GLU A 177 18.00 -26.89 7.88
C GLU A 177 16.84 -27.46 8.67
N PHE A 178 16.31 -28.59 8.20
CA PHE A 178 15.20 -29.31 8.81
C PHE A 178 15.65 -30.72 9.19
N THR A 179 15.45 -31.07 10.45
CA THR A 179 15.63 -32.41 10.98
C THR A 179 14.30 -32.91 11.53
N TYR A 180 14.09 -34.22 11.44
CA TYR A 180 12.83 -34.85 11.83
C TYR A 180 13.11 -36.04 12.73
N GLY A 181 12.23 -36.30 13.69
CA GLY A 181 12.37 -37.46 14.56
C GLY A 181 11.16 -37.70 15.43
N GLY A 182 11.28 -38.68 16.32
CA GLY A 182 10.36 -38.92 17.43
C GLY A 182 10.95 -38.39 18.73
N ASN A 183 10.10 -37.99 19.68
CA ASN A 183 10.60 -37.56 21.00
C ASN A 183 11.35 -38.70 21.70
N ALA A 184 12.35 -38.37 22.51
CA ALA A 184 12.98 -39.31 23.42
C ALA A 184 12.11 -39.55 24.67
N THR A 185 12.45 -40.59 25.44
CA THR A 185 11.88 -40.80 26.78
C THR A 185 12.19 -39.58 27.66
N ASP A 186 11.21 -39.12 28.42
CA ASP A 186 11.32 -37.97 29.35
C ASP A 186 11.66 -36.61 28.71
N GLU A 187 11.59 -36.49 27.38
CA GLU A 187 11.92 -35.23 26.69
C GLU A 187 10.79 -34.18 26.77
N VAL A 188 9.53 -34.63 26.72
CA VAL A 188 8.36 -33.76 26.58
C VAL A 188 7.36 -34.07 27.68
N LYS A 189 7.04 -33.06 28.51
CA LYS A 189 5.99 -33.17 29.52
C LYS A 189 4.64 -33.40 28.85
N ARG A 190 3.83 -34.28 29.42
CA ARG A 190 2.48 -34.59 28.95
C ARG A 190 1.47 -33.91 29.85
N TYR A 191 0.97 -32.77 29.38
CA TYR A 191 -0.17 -32.11 30.00
C TYR A 191 -1.48 -32.67 29.44
N THR A 192 -2.45 -32.94 30.31
CA THR A 192 -3.80 -33.38 29.96
C THR A 192 -4.85 -32.51 30.65
N VAL A 193 -6.12 -32.69 30.30
CA VAL A 193 -7.25 -31.98 30.90
C VAL A 193 -8.17 -32.98 31.57
N SER A 194 -8.46 -32.80 32.86
CA SER A 194 -9.49 -33.54 33.57
C SER A 194 -10.64 -32.59 33.91
N GLY A 195 -11.77 -32.75 33.21
CA GLY A 195 -12.89 -31.81 33.25
C GLY A 195 -12.50 -30.42 32.75
N THR A 196 -12.23 -29.49 33.68
CA THR A 196 -11.77 -28.12 33.40
C THR A 196 -10.38 -27.81 33.97
N THR A 197 -9.70 -28.80 34.55
CA THR A 197 -8.42 -28.63 35.25
C THR A 197 -7.25 -29.15 34.41
N LEU A 198 -6.14 -28.43 34.43
CA LEU A 198 -4.87 -28.88 33.85
C LEU A 198 -4.26 -29.96 34.76
N GLN A 199 -3.76 -31.04 34.16
CA GLN A 199 -3.05 -32.11 34.86
C GLN A 199 -1.66 -32.31 34.23
N ASN A 200 -0.62 -32.42 35.06
CA ASN A 200 0.69 -32.86 34.62
C ASN A 200 0.74 -34.40 34.73
N SER A 201 0.61 -35.09 33.59
CA SER A 201 0.46 -36.55 33.51
C SER A 201 1.77 -37.27 33.18
N GLY A 202 2.89 -36.76 33.72
CA GLY A 202 4.24 -37.27 33.49
C GLY A 202 4.82 -36.79 32.17
N ASN A 203 5.63 -37.62 31.51
CA ASN A 203 6.21 -37.34 30.20
C ASN A 203 5.60 -38.24 29.12
N TYR A 204 5.70 -37.81 27.86
CA TYR A 204 5.47 -38.70 26.72
C TYR A 204 6.58 -39.76 26.66
N GLY A 205 6.19 -41.00 26.37
CA GLY A 205 7.15 -42.08 26.07
C GLY A 205 7.85 -41.84 24.73
N ALA A 206 8.98 -42.52 24.49
CA ALA A 206 9.73 -42.37 23.26
C ALA A 206 8.89 -42.67 22.00
N GLY A 207 9.03 -41.83 20.97
CA GLY A 207 8.35 -41.98 19.67
C GLY A 207 6.83 -41.75 19.69
N GLN A 208 6.26 -41.23 20.78
CA GLN A 208 4.83 -40.92 20.85
C GLN A 208 4.44 -39.63 20.12
N LEU A 209 5.39 -38.71 20.00
CA LEU A 209 5.28 -37.45 19.27
C LEU A 209 6.28 -37.44 18.12
N SER A 210 5.86 -36.90 16.98
CA SER A 210 6.78 -36.51 15.92
C SER A 210 7.24 -35.08 16.13
N TRP A 211 8.50 -34.78 15.82
CA TRP A 211 8.99 -33.41 15.81
C TRP A 211 9.67 -33.02 14.51
N VAL A 212 9.64 -31.72 14.24
CA VAL A 212 10.45 -31.03 13.23
C VAL A 212 11.32 -30.02 13.96
N GLU A 213 12.63 -30.11 13.80
CA GLU A 213 13.57 -29.10 14.25
C GLU A 213 14.06 -28.30 13.04
N THR A 214 13.99 -26.98 13.18
CA THR A 214 14.41 -26.02 12.18
C THR A 214 15.60 -25.24 12.73
N LYS A 215 16.72 -25.30 12.03
CA LYS A 215 17.86 -24.40 12.24
C LYS A 215 17.80 -23.29 11.20
N ASP A 216 17.75 -22.05 11.65
CA ASP A 216 17.82 -20.91 10.74
C ASP A 216 19.24 -20.72 10.18
N GLU A 217 19.41 -19.75 9.28
CA GLU A 217 20.69 -19.50 8.61
C GLU A 217 21.79 -18.96 9.56
N ASN A 218 21.43 -18.57 10.78
CA ASN A 218 22.34 -18.21 11.86
C ASN A 218 22.60 -19.37 12.84
N ASN A 219 22.10 -20.57 12.53
CA ASN A 219 22.12 -21.77 13.37
C ASN A 219 21.27 -21.67 14.65
N ASN A 220 20.32 -20.75 14.72
CA ASN A 220 19.36 -20.71 15.83
C ASN A 220 18.36 -21.84 15.66
N SER A 221 18.12 -22.61 16.73
CA SER A 221 17.32 -23.83 16.66
C SER A 221 15.92 -23.61 17.24
N SER A 222 14.91 -24.12 16.54
CA SER A 222 13.53 -24.21 17.04
C SER A 222 12.98 -25.60 16.77
N ARG A 223 12.05 -26.08 17.60
CA ARG A 223 11.45 -27.40 17.47
C ARG A 223 9.95 -27.34 17.70
N GLU A 224 9.21 -28.02 16.83
CA GLU A 224 7.77 -28.21 16.94
C GLU A 224 7.46 -29.70 17.11
N PHE A 225 6.67 -30.04 18.13
CA PHE A 225 6.19 -31.40 18.38
C PHE A 225 4.71 -31.49 18.06
N GLN A 226 4.35 -32.58 17.40
CA GLN A 226 2.98 -32.92 17.03
C GLN A 226 2.62 -34.30 17.55
N ASP A 227 1.36 -34.46 17.95
CA ASP A 227 0.81 -35.76 18.28
C ASP A 227 0.41 -36.56 17.03
N LYS A 228 -0.11 -37.78 17.22
CA LYS A 228 -0.53 -38.67 16.13
C LYS A 228 -1.68 -38.12 15.27
N ASN A 229 -2.39 -37.11 15.75
CA ASN A 229 -3.47 -36.44 15.03
C ASN A 229 -2.98 -35.17 14.31
N GLY A 230 -1.67 -34.89 14.31
CA GLY A 230 -1.07 -33.71 13.70
C GLY A 230 -1.29 -32.42 14.50
N ARG A 231 -1.76 -32.50 15.75
CA ARG A 231 -1.96 -31.33 16.61
C ARG A 231 -0.63 -30.94 17.24
N VAL A 232 -0.29 -29.66 17.16
CA VAL A 232 0.91 -29.12 17.83
C VAL A 232 0.71 -29.19 19.34
N VAL A 233 1.62 -29.86 20.05
CA VAL A 233 1.59 -29.99 21.52
C VAL A 233 2.67 -29.16 22.22
N LEU A 234 3.78 -28.88 21.54
CA LEU A 234 4.89 -28.09 22.06
C LEU A 234 5.59 -27.36 20.92
N LYS A 235 5.83 -26.06 21.11
CA LYS A 235 6.77 -25.27 20.32
C LYS A 235 7.88 -24.76 21.22
N ARG A 236 9.13 -24.87 20.81
CA ARG A 236 10.24 -24.37 21.59
C ARG A 236 11.37 -23.76 20.76
N VAL A 237 12.04 -22.78 21.32
CA VAL A 237 13.23 -22.13 20.74
C VAL A 237 14.40 -22.33 21.68
N TYR A 238 15.55 -22.72 21.15
CA TYR A 238 16.76 -22.96 21.93
C TYR A 238 17.49 -21.64 22.15
N LEU A 239 17.68 -21.27 23.40
CA LEU A 239 18.66 -20.27 23.82
C LEU A 239 20.04 -20.93 23.97
N ASP A 240 21.02 -20.25 24.57
CA ASP A 240 22.37 -20.83 24.69
C ASP A 240 22.42 -22.06 25.62
N SER A 241 21.57 -22.11 26.65
CA SER A 241 21.57 -23.17 27.67
C SER A 241 20.21 -23.80 27.96
N ASP A 242 19.11 -23.27 27.39
CA ASP A 242 17.76 -23.69 27.76
C ASP A 242 16.73 -23.49 26.64
N TRP A 243 15.63 -24.23 26.68
CA TRP A 243 14.53 -24.15 25.72
C TRP A 243 13.39 -23.27 26.23
N LEU A 244 13.05 -22.23 25.48
CA LEU A 244 11.81 -21.47 25.66
C LEU A 244 10.62 -22.29 25.16
N SER A 245 9.93 -22.99 26.06
CA SER A 245 8.94 -24.01 25.72
C SER A 245 7.49 -23.54 25.92
N THR A 246 6.71 -23.50 24.85
CA THR A 246 5.28 -23.18 24.87
C THR A 246 4.45 -24.43 24.61
N TYR A 247 3.66 -24.87 25.60
CA TYR A 247 2.83 -26.08 25.50
C TYR A 247 1.39 -25.74 25.10
N TYR A 248 0.81 -26.59 24.26
CA TYR A 248 -0.57 -26.50 23.78
C TYR A 248 -1.32 -27.73 24.29
N VAL A 249 -2.34 -27.51 25.11
CA VAL A 249 -3.03 -28.57 25.84
C VAL A 249 -4.46 -28.67 25.38
N TYR A 250 -4.83 -29.85 24.89
CA TYR A 250 -6.16 -30.14 24.36
C TYR A 250 -6.91 -31.08 25.31
N ASP A 251 -8.23 -31.01 25.29
CA ASP A 251 -9.07 -32.05 25.88
C ASP A 251 -9.34 -33.20 24.89
N ASP A 252 -10.14 -34.17 25.36
CA ASP A 252 -10.51 -35.37 24.59
C ASP A 252 -11.34 -35.04 23.34
N TYR A 253 -11.98 -33.86 23.29
CA TYR A 253 -12.70 -33.37 22.11
C TYR A 253 -11.79 -32.60 21.13
N SER A 254 -10.48 -32.62 21.34
CA SER A 254 -9.49 -31.86 20.55
C SER A 254 -9.65 -30.34 20.63
N GLN A 255 -10.30 -29.82 21.67
CA GLN A 255 -10.43 -28.39 21.88
C GLN A 255 -9.21 -27.88 22.66
N LEU A 256 -8.63 -26.76 22.23
CA LEU A 256 -7.48 -26.15 22.91
C LEU A 256 -7.95 -25.52 24.22
N ARG A 257 -7.50 -26.04 25.37
CA ARG A 257 -7.94 -25.60 26.71
C ARG A 257 -6.92 -24.71 27.40
N PHE A 258 -5.64 -24.99 27.19
CA PHE A 258 -4.56 -24.19 27.76
C PHE A 258 -3.45 -23.97 26.75
N VAL A 259 -2.85 -22.77 26.79
CA VAL A 259 -1.51 -22.55 26.23
C VAL A 259 -0.61 -22.03 27.33
N LEU A 260 0.44 -22.80 27.64
CA LEU A 260 1.35 -22.53 28.76
C LEU A 260 2.58 -21.82 28.22
N GLN A 261 2.84 -20.60 28.67
CA GLN A 261 3.97 -19.79 28.21
C GLN A 261 5.31 -20.37 28.70
N PRO A 262 6.45 -19.98 28.11
CA PRO A 262 7.77 -20.41 28.57
C PRO A 262 8.03 -20.20 30.08
N LYS A 263 7.59 -19.07 30.65
CA LYS A 263 7.77 -18.79 32.08
C LYS A 263 6.94 -19.71 32.99
N TYR A 264 5.83 -20.28 32.50
CA TYR A 264 5.07 -21.29 33.24
C TYR A 264 5.92 -22.53 33.58
N GLN A 265 6.92 -22.83 32.75
CA GLN A 265 7.78 -23.99 32.96
C GLN A 265 8.70 -23.83 34.18
N ASP A 266 8.96 -22.59 34.59
CA ASP A 266 9.75 -22.25 35.78
C ASP A 266 8.86 -21.98 37.00
N ASP A 267 7.70 -21.35 36.77
CA ASP A 267 6.73 -20.97 37.78
C ASP A 267 5.34 -21.38 37.30
N ALA A 268 4.85 -22.52 37.81
CA ALA A 268 3.66 -23.22 37.32
C ALA A 268 2.34 -22.55 37.74
N ASN A 269 2.24 -21.23 37.61
CA ASN A 269 1.07 -20.43 37.93
C ASN A 269 0.23 -20.14 36.67
N LEU A 270 -0.97 -20.73 36.61
CA LEU A 270 -1.88 -20.60 35.46
C LEU A 270 -2.44 -19.18 35.30
N ASP A 271 -2.62 -18.44 36.39
CA ASP A 271 -3.19 -17.10 36.33
C ASP A 271 -2.17 -16.07 35.83
N LEU A 272 -0.89 -16.38 35.99
CA LEU A 272 0.20 -15.49 35.56
C LEU A 272 0.72 -15.81 34.15
N TYR A 273 0.71 -17.09 33.73
CA TYR A 273 1.45 -17.55 32.55
C TYR A 273 0.69 -18.56 31.67
N ALA A 274 -0.63 -18.68 31.78
CA ALA A 274 -1.42 -19.52 30.89
C ALA A 274 -2.58 -18.77 30.21
N PHE A 275 -2.73 -19.00 28.92
CA PHE A 275 -3.98 -18.73 28.22
C PHE A 275 -4.94 -19.86 28.56
N LYS A 276 -6.19 -19.52 28.93
CA LYS A 276 -7.19 -20.49 29.39
C LYS A 276 -8.45 -20.36 28.53
N TYR A 277 -9.03 -21.49 28.14
CA TYR A 277 -10.20 -21.56 27.27
C TYR A 277 -11.25 -22.53 27.82
N GLN A 278 -12.52 -22.13 27.71
CA GLN A 278 -13.67 -22.96 28.02
C GLN A 278 -14.69 -22.89 26.89
N TYR A 279 -15.25 -24.04 26.55
CA TYR A 279 -16.22 -24.19 25.48
C TYR A 279 -17.52 -24.75 26.06
N ASN A 280 -18.65 -24.43 25.43
CA ASN A 280 -19.92 -25.08 25.71
C ASN A 280 -20.03 -26.44 25.01
N SER A 281 -21.16 -27.13 25.19
CA SER A 281 -21.44 -28.43 24.57
C SER A 281 -21.49 -28.41 23.03
N LYS A 282 -21.66 -27.24 22.41
CA LYS A 282 -21.60 -27.04 20.95
C LYS A 282 -20.18 -26.74 20.45
N GLY A 283 -19.20 -26.62 21.35
CA GLY A 283 -17.82 -26.24 21.00
C GLY A 283 -17.61 -24.75 20.75
N LEU A 284 -18.54 -23.89 21.16
CA LEU A 284 -18.37 -22.43 21.12
C LEU A 284 -17.60 -21.96 22.35
N LEU A 285 -16.66 -21.03 22.16
CA LEU A 285 -15.83 -20.47 23.23
C LEU A 285 -16.66 -19.57 24.14
N VAL A 286 -16.89 -19.98 25.39
CA VAL A 286 -17.71 -19.23 26.38
C VAL A 286 -16.89 -18.46 27.41
N SER A 287 -15.61 -18.79 27.56
CA SER A 287 -14.70 -18.04 28.42
C SER A 287 -13.26 -18.16 27.91
N LYS A 288 -12.54 -17.04 27.92
CA LYS A 288 -11.11 -16.99 27.67
C LYS A 288 -10.40 -16.11 28.70
N SER A 289 -9.18 -16.47 29.06
CA SER A 289 -8.32 -15.66 29.91
C SER A 289 -6.95 -15.52 29.30
N ILE A 290 -6.41 -14.30 29.33
CA ILE A 290 -5.10 -13.95 28.80
C ILE A 290 -4.16 -13.64 29.99
N PRO A 291 -2.91 -14.15 29.99
CA PRO A 291 -1.91 -13.81 31.00
C PRO A 291 -1.74 -12.30 31.21
N GLY A 292 -2.15 -11.80 32.37
CA GLY A 292 -2.13 -10.37 32.69
C GLY A 292 -3.34 -9.56 32.20
N GLY A 293 -4.24 -10.13 31.39
CA GLY A 293 -5.36 -9.44 30.72
C GLY A 293 -6.77 -9.75 31.23
N GLY A 294 -6.90 -10.46 32.35
CA GLY A 294 -8.19 -10.83 32.93
C GLY A 294 -8.90 -11.98 32.20
N THR A 295 -10.21 -12.11 32.47
CA THR A 295 -11.08 -13.14 31.86
C THR A 295 -12.20 -12.46 31.10
N THR A 296 -12.43 -12.87 29.86
CA THR A 296 -13.58 -12.49 29.04
C THR A 296 -14.55 -13.66 28.96
N THR A 297 -15.83 -13.41 29.22
CA THR A 297 -16.91 -14.40 29.05
C THR A 297 -17.80 -14.04 27.88
N MET A 298 -18.37 -15.04 27.21
CA MET A 298 -19.13 -14.89 25.98
C MET A 298 -20.46 -15.64 26.06
N VAL A 299 -21.53 -15.00 25.56
CA VAL A 299 -22.87 -15.56 25.46
C VAL A 299 -23.31 -15.60 24.00
N TYR A 300 -23.92 -16.70 23.59
CA TYR A 300 -24.36 -16.94 22.21
C TYR A 300 -25.88 -17.13 22.16
N ASP A 301 -26.50 -16.74 21.05
CA ASP A 301 -27.90 -17.04 20.77
C ASP A 301 -28.09 -18.47 20.22
N GLU A 302 -29.35 -18.85 19.94
CA GLU A 302 -29.70 -20.17 19.41
C GLU A 302 -29.11 -20.45 18.01
N ARG A 303 -28.73 -19.39 17.28
CA ARG A 303 -28.07 -19.47 15.96
C ARG A 303 -26.54 -19.46 16.08
N ASP A 304 -26.01 -19.66 17.29
CA ASP A 304 -24.59 -19.73 17.61
C ASP A 304 -23.83 -18.42 17.33
N ARG A 305 -24.52 -17.27 17.38
CA ARG A 305 -23.94 -15.93 17.21
C ARG A 305 -23.62 -15.30 18.56
N LEU A 306 -22.47 -14.66 18.68
CA LEU A 306 -22.04 -13.95 19.90
C LEU A 306 -22.94 -12.74 20.14
N ILE A 307 -23.72 -12.73 21.23
CA ILE A 307 -24.63 -11.63 21.56
C ILE A 307 -24.17 -10.79 22.75
N GLU A 308 -23.36 -11.35 23.65
CA GLU A 308 -22.77 -10.61 24.77
C GLU A 308 -21.32 -11.06 25.02
N SER A 309 -20.46 -10.10 25.37
CA SER A 309 -19.08 -10.34 25.79
C SER A 309 -18.78 -9.48 27.02
N THR A 310 -18.43 -10.09 28.14
CA THR A 310 -18.12 -9.40 29.40
C THR A 310 -16.63 -9.51 29.69
N ASP A 311 -15.94 -8.38 29.85
CA ASP A 311 -14.51 -8.33 30.14
C ASP A 311 -14.18 -8.46 31.64
N GLY A 312 -12.90 -8.47 31.99
CA GLY A 312 -12.43 -8.61 33.37
C GLY A 312 -12.78 -7.42 34.28
N ARG A 313 -13.13 -6.25 33.71
CA ARG A 313 -13.64 -5.08 34.43
C ARG A 313 -15.16 -5.16 34.66
N SER A 314 -15.78 -6.29 34.29
CA SER A 314 -17.23 -6.50 34.29
C SER A 314 -18.00 -5.58 33.33
N ILE A 315 -17.34 -5.07 32.28
CA ILE A 315 -17.99 -4.31 31.22
C ILE A 315 -18.55 -5.28 30.19
N THR A 316 -19.87 -5.24 30.00
CA THR A 316 -20.59 -6.11 29.06
C THR A 316 -20.87 -5.38 27.75
N THR A 317 -20.28 -5.86 26.65
CA THR A 317 -20.62 -5.45 25.28
C THR A 317 -21.72 -6.36 24.74
N TYR A 318 -22.77 -5.80 24.14
CA TYR A 318 -23.78 -6.56 23.40
C TYR A 318 -23.65 -6.36 21.89
N ILE A 319 -24.14 -7.34 21.12
CA ILE A 319 -24.17 -7.33 19.66
C ILE A 319 -25.57 -7.74 19.20
N LYS A 320 -26.17 -6.94 18.30
CA LYS A 320 -27.42 -7.29 17.62
C LYS A 320 -27.17 -7.55 16.15
N TYR A 321 -27.95 -8.49 15.63
CA TYR A 321 -27.90 -8.93 14.24
C TYR A 321 -29.26 -8.76 13.58
N ASP A 322 -29.24 -8.55 12.27
CA ASP A 322 -30.43 -8.75 11.45
C ASP A 322 -30.70 -10.24 11.16
N ASP A 323 -31.75 -10.52 10.39
CA ASP A 323 -32.15 -11.88 10.01
C ASP A 323 -31.10 -12.58 9.11
N LEU A 324 -30.27 -11.80 8.42
CA LEU A 324 -29.19 -12.25 7.54
C LEU A 324 -27.84 -12.44 8.26
N ASN A 325 -27.83 -12.42 9.59
CA ASN A 325 -26.62 -12.55 10.43
C ASN A 325 -25.60 -11.41 10.27
N ARG A 326 -26.04 -10.22 9.88
CA ARG A 326 -25.17 -9.04 9.81
C ARG A 326 -25.33 -8.21 11.08
N THR A 327 -24.22 -7.73 11.64
CA THR A 327 -24.25 -6.87 12.82
C THR A 327 -24.88 -5.52 12.48
N ILE A 328 -25.93 -5.14 13.20
CA ILE A 328 -26.65 -3.86 13.02
C ILE A 328 -26.43 -2.89 14.17
N GLU A 329 -26.01 -3.39 15.34
CA GLU A 329 -25.78 -2.57 16.53
C GLU A 329 -24.77 -3.26 17.44
N THR A 330 -23.83 -2.47 17.98
CA THR A 330 -23.03 -2.86 19.13
C THR A 330 -23.12 -1.80 20.21
N GLY A 331 -23.05 -2.20 21.47
CA GLY A 331 -23.22 -1.30 22.58
C GLY A 331 -22.83 -1.91 23.91
N LEU A 332 -23.08 -1.17 24.97
CA LEU A 332 -22.75 -1.55 26.33
C LEU A 332 -24.02 -1.81 27.12
N LYS A 333 -23.97 -2.84 27.95
CA LYS A 333 -25.07 -3.24 28.82
C LYS A 333 -24.78 -2.77 30.24
N GLU A 334 -25.65 -1.91 30.75
CA GLU A 334 -25.59 -1.34 32.11
C GLU A 334 -26.85 -1.77 32.86
N GLY A 335 -26.73 -2.88 33.62
CA GLY A 335 -27.89 -3.54 34.21
C GLY A 335 -28.85 -4.08 33.14
N ALA A 336 -30.09 -3.59 33.13
CA ALA A 336 -31.09 -3.93 32.10
C ALA A 336 -31.01 -3.01 30.86
N ASN A 337 -30.26 -1.91 30.92
CA ASN A 337 -30.20 -0.92 29.84
C ASN A 337 -29.16 -1.31 28.78
N GLN A 338 -29.49 -1.09 27.51
CA GLN A 338 -28.59 -1.28 26.37
C GLN A 338 -28.26 0.07 25.72
N ASN A 339 -27.03 0.53 25.91
CA ASN A 339 -26.51 1.77 25.37
C ASN A 339 -25.74 1.50 24.07
N ALA A 340 -26.36 1.74 22.92
CA ALA A 340 -25.68 1.58 21.63
C ALA A 340 -24.49 2.56 21.50
N ILE A 341 -23.39 2.07 20.92
CA ILE A 341 -22.19 2.86 20.59
C ILE A 341 -21.86 2.82 19.09
N THR A 342 -22.25 1.75 18.38
CA THR A 342 -22.23 1.72 16.91
C THR A 342 -23.55 1.20 16.37
N LYS A 343 -23.96 1.70 15.19
CA LYS A 343 -25.08 1.17 14.42
C LYS A 343 -24.71 1.10 12.94
N THR A 344 -25.28 0.13 12.23
CA THR A 344 -25.07 -0.05 10.79
C THR A 344 -26.38 -0.35 10.07
N GLN A 345 -26.64 0.40 9.01
CA GLN A 345 -27.71 0.17 8.03
C GLN A 345 -27.11 -0.49 6.78
N TYR A 346 -27.87 -1.40 6.19
CA TYR A 346 -27.48 -2.10 4.97
C TYR A 346 -28.48 -1.86 3.83
N ASP A 347 -28.05 -2.20 2.62
CA ASP A 347 -28.84 -2.43 1.40
C ASP A 347 -29.44 -1.19 0.73
N THR A 348 -29.82 -0.15 1.48
CA THR A 348 -30.58 1.01 0.98
C THR A 348 -30.13 2.34 1.60
N TYR A 349 -30.49 3.45 0.94
CA TYR A 349 -30.22 4.83 1.36
C TYR A 349 -31.46 5.57 1.88
N THR A 350 -32.47 4.84 2.34
CA THR A 350 -33.71 5.44 2.83
C THR A 350 -33.57 5.90 4.28
N TYR A 351 -34.30 6.98 4.63
CA TYR A 351 -34.46 7.42 6.02
C TYR A 351 -34.84 6.25 6.92
N SER A 352 -34.22 6.21 8.09
CA SER A 352 -34.59 5.31 9.17
C SER A 352 -34.67 6.11 10.47
N PRO A 353 -35.67 5.88 11.33
CA PRO A 353 -35.73 6.50 12.66
C PRO A 353 -34.45 6.28 13.49
N SER A 354 -33.69 5.22 13.19
CA SER A 354 -32.42 4.92 13.87
C SER A 354 -31.21 5.72 13.37
N PHE A 355 -31.27 6.30 12.17
CA PHE A 355 -30.15 6.96 11.51
C PHE A 355 -30.42 8.42 11.07
N GLY A 356 -31.69 8.86 11.09
CA GLY A 356 -32.06 10.18 10.61
C GLY A 356 -31.96 10.29 9.08
N ASP A 357 -31.76 11.52 8.60
CA ASP A 357 -31.62 11.80 7.18
C ASP A 357 -30.28 11.31 6.64
N VAL A 358 -30.32 10.61 5.50
CA VAL A 358 -29.12 10.12 4.81
C VAL A 358 -28.46 11.28 4.08
N ALA A 359 -27.15 11.44 4.28
CA ALA A 359 -26.40 12.52 3.64
C ALA A 359 -26.41 12.35 2.13
N ALA A 360 -26.81 13.40 1.39
CA ALA A 360 -27.00 13.32 -0.05
C ALA A 360 -25.70 13.06 -0.82
N PHE A 361 -25.79 12.28 -1.90
CA PHE A 361 -24.71 12.14 -2.88
C PHE A 361 -24.48 13.46 -3.61
N VAL A 362 -23.21 13.85 -3.76
CA VAL A 362 -22.85 15.07 -4.51
C VAL A 362 -21.72 14.77 -5.48
N SER A 363 -21.94 14.96 -6.78
CA SER A 363 -20.89 14.82 -7.79
C SER A 363 -19.75 15.82 -7.53
N ALA A 364 -18.51 15.35 -7.59
CA ALA A 364 -17.31 16.18 -7.45
C ALA A 364 -16.84 16.79 -8.79
N GLY A 365 -17.64 16.69 -9.85
CA GLY A 365 -17.33 17.23 -11.18
C GLY A 365 -16.65 16.22 -12.11
N THR A 366 -15.97 16.74 -13.13
CA THR A 366 -15.47 15.95 -14.26
C THR A 366 -14.49 14.85 -13.84
N GLY A 367 -14.82 13.60 -14.19
CA GLY A 367 -14.00 12.42 -13.92
C GLY A 367 -14.39 11.65 -12.65
N TYR A 368 -15.21 12.22 -11.78
CA TYR A 368 -15.82 11.49 -10.66
C TYR A 368 -17.18 10.91 -11.06
N ALA A 369 -17.68 9.97 -10.27
CA ALA A 369 -19.01 9.43 -10.49
C ALA A 369 -20.07 10.55 -10.46
N SER A 370 -20.97 10.54 -11.45
CA SER A 370 -22.11 11.47 -11.52
C SER A 370 -23.37 10.90 -10.88
N ASN A 371 -23.44 9.58 -10.73
CA ASN A 371 -24.56 8.83 -10.16
C ASN A 371 -24.04 7.72 -9.24
N TYR A 372 -24.94 7.15 -8.44
CA TYR A 372 -24.69 6.00 -7.57
C TYR A 372 -25.78 4.94 -7.77
N ARG A 373 -25.48 3.71 -7.35
CA ARG A 373 -26.46 2.62 -7.35
C ARG A 373 -27.37 2.75 -6.14
N SER A 374 -28.69 2.88 -6.34
CA SER A 374 -29.67 3.07 -5.26
C SER A 374 -29.94 1.81 -4.42
N GLU A 375 -29.78 0.62 -5.01
CA GLU A 375 -29.97 -0.68 -4.34
C GLU A 375 -28.66 -1.45 -4.25
N VAL A 376 -28.10 -1.54 -3.05
CA VAL A 376 -26.77 -2.10 -2.79
C VAL A 376 -26.82 -3.26 -1.82
N LYS A 377 -27.63 -4.27 -2.17
CA LYS A 377 -27.84 -5.47 -1.33
C LYS A 377 -26.52 -6.09 -0.88
N GLY A 378 -26.42 -6.37 0.41
CA GLY A 378 -25.23 -6.90 1.08
C GLY A 378 -24.22 -5.84 1.53
N LYS A 379 -24.38 -4.56 1.16
CA LYS A 379 -23.45 -3.48 1.52
C LYS A 379 -23.96 -2.64 2.69
N SER A 380 -23.03 -2.17 3.52
CA SER A 380 -23.29 -1.18 4.57
C SER A 380 -23.44 0.20 3.91
N THR A 381 -24.58 0.85 4.10
CA THR A 381 -24.86 2.15 3.48
C THR A 381 -24.66 3.31 4.45
N VAL A 382 -25.06 3.13 5.70
CA VAL A 382 -24.93 4.16 6.75
C VAL A 382 -24.36 3.54 8.01
N THR A 383 -23.38 4.19 8.60
CA THR A 383 -22.89 3.87 9.94
C THR A 383 -23.10 5.06 10.87
N ALA A 384 -23.40 4.77 12.13
CA ALA A 384 -23.46 5.77 13.18
C ALA A 384 -22.52 5.34 14.31
N ASN A 385 -21.61 6.21 14.71
CA ASN A 385 -20.70 6.00 15.82
C ASN A 385 -20.96 7.03 16.91
N ARG A 386 -21.18 6.58 18.14
CA ARG A 386 -21.42 7.46 19.28
C ARG A 386 -20.11 8.02 19.81
N ILE A 387 -20.09 9.29 20.20
CA ILE A 387 -18.93 9.90 20.84
C ILE A 387 -18.77 9.30 22.25
N LEU A 388 -17.57 8.84 22.56
CA LEU A 388 -17.14 8.37 23.86
C LEU A 388 -16.35 9.49 24.53
N ASN A 389 -16.92 10.09 25.59
CA ASN A 389 -16.30 11.20 26.29
C ASN A 389 -15.24 10.70 27.31
N PRO A 390 -14.23 11.52 27.65
CA PRO A 390 -13.17 11.19 28.60
C PRO A 390 -13.66 10.85 30.02
N ASP A 391 -14.86 11.31 30.38
CA ASP A 391 -15.47 11.08 31.69
C ASP A 391 -16.30 9.79 31.76
N GLY A 392 -16.35 9.02 30.66
CA GLY A 392 -17.13 7.80 30.53
C GLY A 392 -18.57 8.02 30.05
N THR A 393 -19.01 9.26 29.85
CA THR A 393 -20.34 9.56 29.29
C THR A 393 -20.37 9.41 27.77
N TYR A 394 -21.58 9.34 27.20
CA TYR A 394 -21.77 9.24 25.76
C TYR A 394 -22.28 10.56 25.17
N GLY A 395 -21.61 11.05 24.12
CA GLY A 395 -22.02 12.22 23.36
C GLY A 395 -23.00 11.90 22.23
N ALA A 396 -23.07 12.83 21.27
CA ALA A 396 -23.89 12.72 20.06
C ALA A 396 -23.43 11.59 19.12
N TRP A 397 -24.27 11.27 18.15
CA TRP A 397 -23.95 10.34 17.07
C TRP A 397 -23.26 11.08 15.92
N LEU A 398 -22.20 10.47 15.40
CA LEU A 398 -21.55 10.85 14.14
C LEU A 398 -21.98 9.88 13.06
N TYR A 399 -22.53 10.40 11.97
CA TYR A 399 -23.04 9.59 10.87
C TYR A 399 -22.05 9.57 9.71
N ALA A 400 -21.99 8.45 9.01
CA ALA A 400 -21.25 8.30 7.76
C ALA A 400 -22.08 7.52 6.74
N THR A 401 -22.19 8.05 5.53
CA THR A 401 -22.91 7.43 4.40
C THR A 401 -21.92 7.05 3.31
N THR A 402 -21.96 5.80 2.85
CA THR A 402 -21.10 5.28 1.78
C THR A 402 -21.91 4.95 0.53
N TYR A 403 -21.54 5.59 -0.58
CA TYR A 403 -22.15 5.40 -1.91
C TYR A 403 -21.33 4.44 -2.77
N TYR A 404 -22.02 3.60 -3.54
CA TYR A 404 -21.41 2.60 -4.42
C TYR A 404 -21.77 2.81 -5.89
N ASP A 405 -20.87 2.38 -6.79
CA ASP A 405 -21.16 2.25 -8.22
C ASP A 405 -21.95 0.96 -8.56
N ASP A 406 -22.28 0.77 -9.83
CA ASP A 406 -23.01 -0.42 -10.31
C ASP A 406 -22.24 -1.75 -10.13
N ARG A 407 -20.94 -1.68 -9.84
CA ARG A 407 -20.06 -2.82 -9.56
C ARG A 407 -19.79 -2.98 -8.07
N PHE A 408 -20.51 -2.22 -7.24
CA PHE A 408 -20.40 -2.24 -5.78
C PHE A 408 -19.03 -1.79 -5.25
N ASN A 409 -18.31 -0.96 -5.99
CA ASN A 409 -17.12 -0.25 -5.52
C ASN A 409 -17.55 1.04 -4.79
N ASP A 410 -16.86 1.37 -3.71
CA ASP A 410 -17.04 2.61 -2.96
C ASP A 410 -16.64 3.80 -3.85
N ILE A 411 -17.55 4.77 -4.04
CA ILE A 411 -17.29 5.97 -4.87
C ILE A 411 -17.37 7.27 -4.08
N GLN A 412 -18.07 7.27 -2.94
CA GLN A 412 -18.15 8.44 -2.07
C GLN A 412 -18.44 8.06 -0.63
N LEU A 413 -17.78 8.74 0.31
CA LEU A 413 -18.08 8.74 1.73
C LEU A 413 -18.45 10.16 2.15
N VAL A 414 -19.57 10.32 2.85
CA VAL A 414 -19.96 11.60 3.48
C VAL A 414 -20.13 11.37 4.97
N ARG A 415 -19.39 12.08 5.82
CA ARG A 415 -19.45 11.90 7.28
C ARG A 415 -19.52 13.20 8.07
N SER A 416 -20.12 13.13 9.25
CA SER A 416 -20.10 14.20 10.25
C SER A 416 -18.72 14.34 10.88
N LEU A 417 -18.30 15.59 11.17
CA LEU A 417 -17.06 15.88 11.90
C LEU A 417 -17.37 16.35 13.33
N PHE A 418 -16.53 15.95 14.28
CA PHE A 418 -16.73 16.26 15.70
C PHE A 418 -16.03 17.55 16.11
N ASP A 419 -16.79 18.48 16.70
CA ASP A 419 -16.27 19.66 17.40
C ASP A 419 -15.45 20.63 16.52
N ILE A 420 -15.74 20.73 15.21
CA ILE A 420 -15.04 21.63 14.25
C ILE A 420 -15.95 22.78 13.78
N GLY A 421 -16.93 23.15 14.61
CA GLY A 421 -17.88 24.25 14.39
C GLY A 421 -19.07 23.88 13.47
N GLY A 422 -20.28 24.30 13.88
CA GLY A 422 -21.51 24.11 13.08
C GLY A 422 -21.84 22.63 12.78
N THR A 423 -22.55 22.40 11.67
CA THR A 423 -22.82 21.06 11.10
C THR A 423 -21.68 20.64 10.16
N ALA A 424 -20.46 20.54 10.70
CA ALA A 424 -19.27 20.22 9.90
C ALA A 424 -19.34 18.83 9.28
N THR A 425 -18.92 18.71 8.01
CA THR A 425 -18.93 17.45 7.26
C THR A 425 -17.65 17.27 6.45
N GLU A 426 -17.31 16.01 6.18
CA GLU A 426 -16.29 15.62 5.22
C GLU A 426 -16.94 14.78 4.12
N ARG A 427 -16.62 15.12 2.87
CA ARG A 427 -16.95 14.33 1.69
C ARG A 427 -15.67 13.86 1.01
N LYS A 428 -15.49 12.55 0.91
CA LYS A 428 -14.43 11.90 0.16
C LYS A 428 -15.03 11.27 -1.09
N SER A 429 -14.58 11.65 -2.29
CA SER A 429 -15.07 11.12 -3.57
C SER A 429 -13.95 10.48 -4.37
N LEU A 430 -14.22 9.36 -5.02
CA LEU A 430 -13.26 8.56 -5.77
C LEU A 430 -13.60 8.53 -7.26
N SER A 431 -12.57 8.67 -8.09
CA SER A 431 -12.60 8.37 -9.52
C SER A 431 -11.92 7.03 -9.73
N LEU A 432 -12.68 6.04 -10.20
CA LEU A 432 -12.23 4.66 -10.31
C LEU A 432 -12.11 4.20 -11.76
N ARG A 433 -11.03 3.46 -12.04
CA ARG A 433 -10.86 2.66 -13.26
C ARG A 433 -11.79 1.46 -13.28
N PHE A 434 -11.79 0.74 -14.41
CA PHE A 434 -12.64 -0.42 -14.55
C PHE A 434 -12.34 -1.55 -13.55
N ASP A 435 -11.07 -1.70 -13.21
CA ASP A 435 -10.54 -2.67 -12.24
C ASP A 435 -10.63 -2.20 -10.77
N GLY A 436 -11.31 -1.08 -10.50
CA GLY A 436 -11.51 -0.54 -9.15
C GLY A 436 -10.34 0.29 -8.62
N ARG A 437 -9.33 0.58 -9.44
CA ARG A 437 -8.22 1.45 -9.04
C ARG A 437 -8.57 2.92 -9.00
N ILE A 438 -7.92 3.65 -8.10
CA ILE A 438 -8.15 5.08 -7.90
C ILE A 438 -7.24 5.89 -8.82
N ASP A 439 -7.83 6.61 -9.77
CA ASP A 439 -7.10 7.61 -10.57
C ASP A 439 -7.13 8.99 -9.88
N LYS A 440 -8.24 9.31 -9.21
CA LYS A 440 -8.35 10.57 -8.46
C LYS A 440 -9.14 10.36 -7.18
N GLU A 441 -8.80 11.14 -6.19
CA GLU A 441 -9.54 11.24 -4.95
C GLU A 441 -9.63 12.71 -4.56
N ILE A 442 -10.81 13.15 -4.14
CA ILE A 442 -10.97 14.47 -3.54
C ILE A 442 -11.63 14.35 -2.19
N THR A 443 -11.00 14.95 -1.18
CA THR A 443 -11.58 15.16 0.13
C THR A 443 -11.93 16.62 0.30
N VAL A 444 -13.19 16.90 0.65
CA VAL A 444 -13.72 18.24 0.91
C VAL A 444 -14.24 18.27 2.34
N GLN A 445 -13.73 19.19 3.16
CA GLN A 445 -14.25 19.45 4.50
C GLN A 445 -14.95 20.80 4.54
N GLN A 446 -16.20 20.80 4.96
CA GLN A 446 -16.99 22.00 5.25
C GLN A 446 -17.02 22.18 6.76
N THR A 447 -16.43 23.26 7.24
CA THR A 447 -16.27 23.52 8.68
C THR A 447 -16.75 24.92 9.03
N GLY A 448 -16.97 25.19 10.33
CA GLY A 448 -17.39 26.53 10.77
C GLY A 448 -16.39 27.65 10.46
N SER A 449 -15.11 27.31 10.23
CA SER A 449 -14.02 28.26 9.97
C SER A 449 -13.66 28.39 8.48
N GLY A 450 -14.33 27.62 7.61
CA GLY A 450 -14.15 27.64 6.16
C GLY A 450 -14.02 26.26 5.53
N ASP A 451 -14.12 26.24 4.20
CA ASP A 451 -14.04 25.03 3.40
C ASP A 451 -12.60 24.75 2.99
N TYR A 452 -12.20 23.48 3.09
CA TYR A 452 -10.88 23.00 2.68
C TYR A 452 -11.05 21.81 1.73
N SER A 453 -10.20 21.71 0.71
CA SER A 453 -10.17 20.50 -0.11
C SER A 453 -8.76 20.09 -0.50
N VAL A 454 -8.58 18.78 -0.62
CA VAL A 454 -7.36 18.15 -1.14
C VAL A 454 -7.80 17.21 -2.24
N GLU A 455 -7.44 17.56 -3.47
CA GLU A 455 -7.56 16.66 -4.61
C GLU A 455 -6.21 16.00 -4.86
N LYS A 456 -6.23 14.67 -4.85
CA LYS A 456 -5.11 13.83 -5.17
C LYS A 456 -5.34 13.27 -6.56
N ILE A 457 -4.43 13.59 -7.48
CA ILE A 457 -4.45 13.08 -8.84
C ILE A 457 -3.29 12.14 -8.98
N TYR A 458 -3.65 11.03 -9.58
CA TYR A 458 -2.78 9.93 -9.75
C TYR A 458 -2.99 9.31 -11.11
N ALA A 459 -2.04 8.53 -11.60
CA ALA A 459 -2.23 7.81 -12.85
C ALA A 459 -1.11 6.81 -13.01
N TYR A 460 -1.22 5.43 -13.04
CA TYR A 460 -0.43 4.06 -12.94
C TYR A 460 1.01 3.50 -13.45
N ASP A 461 1.21 2.40 -14.15
CA ASP A 461 2.17 2.36 -15.30
C ASP A 461 1.51 1.35 -16.21
N HIS A 462 2.17 0.90 -17.28
CA HIS A 462 1.55 -0.17 -18.07
C HIS A 462 1.35 -1.47 -17.26
N SER A 463 1.96 -1.61 -16.07
CA SER A 463 1.76 -2.72 -15.12
C SER A 463 1.07 -2.30 -13.83
N ASP A 464 0.52 -1.10 -13.81
CA ASP A 464 -0.20 -0.52 -12.70
C ASP A 464 0.56 -0.27 -11.40
N ARG A 465 1.84 0.05 -11.49
CA ARG A 465 2.62 0.59 -10.36
C ARG A 465 2.36 2.08 -10.15
N GLN A 466 3.00 2.74 -9.19
CA GLN A 466 2.92 4.19 -9.05
C GLN A 466 4.09 4.97 -9.52
N VAL A 467 3.88 5.91 -10.42
CA VAL A 467 4.90 6.86 -10.77
C VAL A 467 4.58 8.30 -10.39
N SER A 468 3.36 8.77 -10.08
CA SER A 468 3.24 10.15 -9.60
C SER A 468 2.01 10.48 -8.77
N ALA A 469 2.27 11.26 -7.72
CA ALA A 469 1.31 11.83 -6.80
C ALA A 469 1.21 13.33 -7.03
N ARG A 470 0.09 13.84 -7.54
CA ARG A 470 -0.18 15.28 -7.57
C ARG A 470 -1.22 15.65 -6.53
N TYR A 471 -0.93 16.70 -5.76
CA TYR A 471 -1.79 17.20 -4.70
C TYR A 471 -2.18 18.64 -5.01
N ILE A 472 -3.49 18.90 -5.04
CA ILE A 472 -4.07 20.23 -5.19
C ILE A 472 -4.83 20.54 -3.89
N VAL A 473 -4.29 21.46 -3.10
CA VAL A 473 -4.85 21.90 -1.82
C VAL A 473 -5.53 23.25 -2.02
N LYS A 474 -6.80 23.36 -1.61
CA LYS A 474 -7.59 24.59 -1.73
C LYS A 474 -8.20 25.01 -0.39
N LYS A 475 -8.37 26.33 -0.23
CA LYS A 475 -9.25 26.94 0.78
C LYS A 475 -10.36 27.70 0.06
N GLY A 476 -11.61 27.30 0.25
CA GLY A 476 -12.71 27.70 -0.62
C GLY A 476 -12.39 27.37 -2.07
N THR A 477 -12.46 28.37 -2.95
CA THR A 477 -12.12 28.23 -4.38
C THR A 477 -10.65 28.49 -4.68
N THR A 478 -9.87 28.99 -3.72
CA THR A 478 -8.48 29.42 -3.94
C THR A 478 -7.51 28.25 -3.79
N THR A 479 -6.75 27.93 -4.84
CA THR A 479 -5.63 26.99 -4.79
C THR A 479 -4.49 27.57 -3.96
N LYS A 480 -4.10 26.83 -2.92
CA LYS A 480 -3.00 27.17 -2.01
C LYS A 480 -1.74 26.40 -2.33
N LYS A 481 -1.87 25.13 -2.74
CA LYS A 481 -0.77 24.31 -3.24
C LYS A 481 -1.26 23.51 -4.45
N ASP A 482 -0.39 23.38 -5.43
CA ASP A 482 -0.56 22.48 -6.58
C ASP A 482 0.84 21.96 -6.90
N VAL A 483 1.11 20.73 -6.45
CA VAL A 483 2.45 20.15 -6.51
C VAL A 483 2.38 18.68 -6.89
N PHE A 484 3.41 18.20 -7.57
CA PHE A 484 3.73 16.79 -7.51
C PHE A 484 4.40 16.52 -6.16
N LEU A 485 3.67 15.85 -5.27
CA LEU A 485 4.15 15.46 -3.96
C LEU A 485 5.31 14.45 -4.10
N SER A 486 5.12 13.44 -4.95
CA SER A 486 6.16 12.47 -5.29
C SER A 486 6.08 12.01 -6.74
N ALA A 487 7.22 11.55 -7.26
CA ALA A 487 7.28 10.71 -8.44
C ALA A 487 8.23 9.54 -8.26
N ASN A 488 7.88 8.35 -8.73
CA ASN A 488 8.66 7.14 -8.48
C ASN A 488 9.19 6.52 -9.77
N ARG A 489 10.33 5.85 -9.75
CA ARG A 489 10.81 5.04 -10.88
C ARG A 489 11.19 3.68 -10.36
N TYR A 490 10.91 2.64 -11.15
CA TYR A 490 11.14 1.26 -10.75
C TYR A 490 12.29 0.63 -11.51
N ASN A 491 12.97 -0.32 -10.89
CA ASN A 491 13.98 -1.15 -11.56
C ASN A 491 13.32 -2.19 -12.47
N ALA A 492 14.10 -2.93 -13.25
CA ALA A 492 13.56 -3.83 -14.25
C ALA A 492 12.70 -4.99 -13.69
N VAL A 493 12.73 -5.28 -12.38
CA VAL A 493 11.86 -6.28 -11.72
C VAL A 493 10.67 -5.67 -11.00
N GLY A 494 10.46 -4.35 -11.08
CA GLY A 494 9.31 -3.67 -10.49
C GLY A 494 9.49 -3.14 -9.07
N GLN A 495 10.71 -3.14 -8.52
CA GLN A 495 11.01 -2.57 -7.20
C GLN A 495 11.30 -1.06 -7.32
N LEU A 496 10.95 -0.27 -6.30
CA LEU A 496 11.18 1.18 -6.28
C LEU A 496 12.69 1.45 -6.40
N LYS A 497 13.12 2.16 -7.43
CA LYS A 497 14.53 2.51 -7.66
C LYS A 497 14.83 3.95 -7.29
N ASN A 498 13.93 4.86 -7.66
CA ASN A 498 14.07 6.28 -7.40
C ASN A 498 12.74 6.82 -6.88
N LYS A 499 12.77 7.66 -5.87
CA LYS A 499 11.64 8.51 -5.46
C LYS A 499 12.08 9.96 -5.51
N TYR A 500 11.32 10.78 -6.21
CA TYR A 500 11.52 12.20 -6.34
C TYR A 500 10.46 12.91 -5.50
N LEU A 501 10.83 13.94 -4.77
CA LEU A 501 9.95 14.67 -3.86
C LEU A 501 9.89 16.14 -4.23
N HIS A 502 8.69 16.70 -4.13
CA HIS A 502 8.37 18.11 -4.36
C HIS A 502 8.74 18.65 -5.75
N SER A 503 7.72 18.79 -6.61
CA SER A 503 7.81 19.63 -7.80
C SER A 503 6.61 20.58 -7.87
N SER A 504 6.90 21.86 -8.06
CA SER A 504 5.92 22.94 -8.26
C SER A 504 5.83 23.42 -9.71
N ASP A 505 6.64 22.84 -10.61
CA ASP A 505 6.78 23.19 -12.02
C ASP A 505 6.26 22.08 -12.94
N ALA A 506 5.12 21.49 -12.58
CA ALA A 506 4.48 20.42 -13.34
C ALA A 506 5.33 19.15 -13.57
N GLY A 507 6.28 18.86 -12.68
CA GLY A 507 7.10 17.65 -12.70
C GLY A 507 8.44 17.80 -13.42
N ASN A 508 8.88 19.02 -13.77
CA ASN A 508 10.13 19.22 -14.50
C ASN A 508 11.35 19.11 -13.60
N SER A 509 11.27 19.70 -12.40
CA SER A 509 12.34 19.68 -11.42
C SER A 509 11.81 19.23 -10.06
N TYR A 510 12.59 18.41 -9.39
CA TYR A 510 12.30 17.91 -8.05
C TYR A 510 13.35 18.41 -7.07
N ARG A 511 12.94 18.66 -5.82
CA ARG A 511 13.86 19.18 -4.78
C ARG A 511 14.74 18.11 -4.19
N GLU A 512 14.22 16.90 -4.05
CA GLU A 512 14.93 15.78 -3.45
C GLU A 512 14.72 14.51 -4.30
N LYS A 513 15.78 13.71 -4.40
CA LYS A 513 15.77 12.41 -5.07
C LYS A 513 16.38 11.36 -4.16
N LEU A 514 15.58 10.38 -3.79
CA LEU A 514 15.97 9.20 -3.03
C LEU A 514 16.22 8.02 -3.96
N ASP A 515 17.40 7.43 -3.88
CA ASP A 515 17.81 6.23 -4.58
C ASP A 515 17.70 5.01 -3.66
N TYR A 516 17.05 3.95 -4.15
CA TYR A 516 16.77 2.72 -3.41
C TYR A 516 17.54 1.54 -4.00
N CYS A 517 18.04 0.69 -3.12
CA CYS A 517 18.90 -0.44 -3.42
C CYS A 517 18.43 -1.69 -2.68
N TYR A 518 18.46 -2.84 -3.34
CA TYR A 518 18.04 -4.12 -2.75
C TYR A 518 19.07 -5.23 -2.94
N THR A 519 19.00 -6.22 -2.07
CA THR A 519 19.67 -7.53 -2.21
C THR A 519 18.86 -8.46 -3.14
N PRO A 520 19.42 -9.60 -3.57
CA PRO A 520 18.68 -10.58 -4.40
C PRO A 520 17.48 -11.23 -3.68
N ARG A 521 17.38 -11.06 -2.35
CA ARG A 521 16.19 -11.45 -1.57
C ARG A 521 15.06 -10.45 -1.61
N ALA A 522 15.25 -9.30 -2.26
CA ALA A 522 14.42 -8.11 -2.18
C ALA A 522 14.46 -7.40 -0.81
N PHE A 523 15.49 -7.62 0.01
CA PHE A 523 15.70 -6.80 1.21
C PHE A 523 16.29 -5.47 0.82
N LEU A 524 15.76 -4.38 1.38
CA LEU A 524 16.32 -3.04 1.23
C LEU A 524 17.73 -3.02 1.84
N SER A 525 18.72 -2.55 1.08
CA SER A 525 20.09 -2.41 1.55
C SER A 525 20.53 -0.96 1.69
N LYS A 526 19.94 -0.04 0.91
CA LYS A 526 20.33 1.37 0.95
C LYS A 526 19.23 2.29 0.46
N ILE A 527 19.13 3.46 1.10
CA ILE A 527 18.44 4.66 0.64
C ILE A 527 19.47 5.80 0.64
N THR A 528 19.62 6.54 -0.45
CA THR A 528 20.49 7.73 -0.50
C THR A 528 19.78 8.91 -1.13
N GLY A 529 19.84 10.08 -0.48
CA GLY A 529 19.33 11.33 -1.02
C GLY A 529 20.39 12.06 -1.83
N ALA A 530 20.03 12.54 -3.03
CA ALA A 530 20.87 13.37 -3.89
C ALA A 530 20.29 14.79 -3.98
N GLY A 531 20.74 15.68 -3.10
CA GLY A 531 20.36 17.10 -3.10
C GLY A 531 21.36 17.98 -3.88
N SER A 532 20.89 19.11 -4.41
CA SER A 532 21.70 20.13 -5.11
C SER A 532 22.71 20.85 -4.22
N THR A 533 22.65 20.65 -2.90
CA THR A 533 23.59 21.18 -1.88
C THR A 533 24.45 20.09 -1.23
N GLY A 534 24.47 18.86 -1.78
CA GLY A 534 25.12 17.70 -1.19
C GLY A 534 24.13 16.73 -0.51
N GLU A 535 24.51 15.45 -0.49
CA GLU A 535 23.69 14.34 0.02
C GLU A 535 23.56 14.36 1.57
N ASN A 536 22.55 15.03 2.12
CA ASN A 536 22.35 15.12 3.59
C ASN A 536 21.58 13.94 4.20
N PHE A 537 20.76 13.23 3.42
CA PHE A 537 20.00 12.06 3.88
C PHE A 537 20.56 10.75 3.30
N GLY A 538 20.55 9.70 4.11
CA GLY A 538 20.87 8.35 3.66
C GLY A 538 20.70 7.34 4.79
N VAL A 539 20.35 6.10 4.42
CA VAL A 539 20.24 4.94 5.30
C VAL A 539 20.90 3.75 4.60
N GLU A 540 21.72 2.98 5.31
CA GLU A 540 22.34 1.76 4.79
C GLU A 540 22.11 0.63 5.78
N LEU A 541 21.60 -0.50 5.27
CA LEU A 541 21.32 -1.72 6.03
C LEU A 541 22.23 -2.82 5.53
N ARG A 542 22.98 -3.43 6.45
CA ARG A 542 23.87 -4.55 6.14
C ARG A 542 23.44 -5.77 6.92
N TYR A 543 23.45 -6.91 6.23
CA TYR A 543 22.95 -8.18 6.74
C TYR A 543 24.11 -9.17 6.86
N SER A 544 24.40 -9.93 5.79
CA SER A 544 25.48 -10.92 5.75
C SER A 544 26.86 -10.31 5.51
N ASN A 545 26.95 -9.01 5.23
CA ASN A 545 28.16 -8.28 4.86
C ASN A 545 28.44 -7.02 5.72
N PRO A 546 28.43 -7.11 7.07
CA PRO A 546 28.77 -5.98 7.94
C PRO A 546 30.26 -5.60 7.82
N SER A 547 30.61 -4.36 8.19
CA SER A 547 32.01 -3.92 8.27
C SER A 547 32.63 -4.01 9.67
N PHE A 548 31.80 -4.01 10.71
CA PHE A 548 32.14 -3.92 12.13
C PHE A 548 31.42 -4.97 12.98
N GLY A 549 30.16 -5.29 12.65
CA GLY A 549 29.29 -6.21 13.40
C GLY A 549 29.39 -7.69 12.97
N THR A 550 28.50 -8.52 13.54
CA THR A 550 28.41 -9.95 13.20
C THR A 550 27.40 -10.18 12.09
N ALA A 551 27.81 -10.89 11.03
CA ALA A 551 26.98 -11.18 9.86
C ALA A 551 25.68 -11.91 10.25
N GLN A 552 24.56 -11.42 9.72
CA GLN A 552 23.22 -11.97 9.92
C GLN A 552 22.67 -12.49 8.59
N TYR A 553 22.24 -13.75 8.55
CA TYR A 553 21.79 -14.41 7.33
C TYR A 553 20.27 -14.64 7.32
N ASN A 554 19.64 -14.73 8.50
CA ASN A 554 18.22 -15.03 8.70
C ASN A 554 17.27 -13.81 8.56
N GLY A 555 17.78 -12.69 8.04
CA GLY A 555 17.05 -11.43 7.86
C GLY A 555 17.12 -10.43 9.02
N ASN A 556 17.82 -10.76 10.12
CA ASN A 556 18.21 -9.73 11.09
C ASN A 556 19.20 -8.74 10.47
N ILE A 557 19.16 -7.49 10.92
CA ILE A 557 20.07 -6.44 10.44
C ILE A 557 21.34 -6.50 11.29
N ALA A 558 22.50 -6.65 10.67
CA ALA A 558 23.79 -6.64 11.38
C ALA A 558 24.25 -5.22 11.69
N GLU A 559 24.06 -4.30 10.74
CA GLU A 559 24.39 -2.88 10.90
C GLU A 559 23.30 -2.01 10.26
N MET A 560 22.97 -0.94 10.96
CA MET A 560 22.13 0.13 10.44
C MET A 560 22.91 1.44 10.51
N LEU A 561 23.20 2.02 9.36
CA LEU A 561 23.86 3.33 9.26
C LEU A 561 22.89 4.36 8.69
N TRP A 562 23.08 5.62 9.06
CA TRP A 562 22.40 6.77 8.47
C TRP A 562 23.34 7.97 8.35
N LYS A 563 23.01 8.90 7.47
CA LYS A 563 23.76 10.13 7.31
C LYS A 563 23.38 11.17 8.36
N ARG A 564 24.40 11.84 8.88
CA ARG A 564 24.30 13.03 9.73
C ARG A 564 25.46 13.97 9.40
N SER A 565 25.15 15.22 9.06
CA SER A 565 26.16 16.22 8.67
C SER A 565 27.17 15.69 7.64
N GLY A 566 26.69 14.97 6.63
CA GLY A 566 27.50 14.35 5.56
C GLY A 566 28.24 13.06 5.95
N ASN A 567 28.28 12.68 7.24
CA ASN A 567 28.98 11.48 7.72
C ASN A 567 28.03 10.30 7.93
N TRP A 568 28.51 9.09 7.68
CA TRP A 568 27.81 7.87 8.05
C TRP A 568 28.06 7.54 9.52
N ILE A 569 27.00 7.54 10.31
CA ILE A 569 26.97 7.06 11.69
C ILE A 569 25.97 5.91 11.79
N GLY A 570 25.99 5.11 12.84
CA GLY A 570 25.10 3.96 12.90
C GLY A 570 25.09 3.18 14.19
N TYR A 571 24.57 1.96 14.11
CA TYR A 571 24.66 0.93 15.13
C TYR A 571 25.16 -0.39 14.52
N LYS A 572 26.07 -1.08 15.22
CA LYS A 572 26.27 -2.52 15.08
C LYS A 572 25.34 -3.24 16.07
N LEU A 573 24.69 -4.30 15.60
CA LEU A 573 23.57 -4.94 16.29
C LEU A 573 23.91 -6.39 16.65
N GLU A 574 23.53 -6.79 17.85
CA GLU A 574 23.72 -8.14 18.36
C GLU A 574 22.40 -8.70 18.89
N TYR A 575 22.18 -9.99 18.64
CA TYR A 575 20.95 -10.69 19.00
C TYR A 575 21.25 -11.94 19.81
N ASP A 576 20.29 -12.39 20.61
CA ASP A 576 20.32 -13.73 21.16
C ASP A 576 19.80 -14.79 20.17
N LYS A 577 19.83 -16.06 20.58
CA LYS A 577 19.36 -17.19 19.78
C LYS A 577 17.85 -17.21 19.52
N ALA A 578 17.07 -16.39 20.22
CA ALA A 578 15.65 -16.18 19.94
C ALA A 578 15.41 -14.95 19.03
N ASN A 579 16.48 -14.39 18.43
CA ASN A 579 16.46 -13.20 17.59
C ASN A 579 15.99 -11.92 18.31
N ARG A 580 16.17 -11.85 19.64
CA ARG A 580 15.91 -10.65 20.44
C ARG A 580 17.15 -9.77 20.49
N LEU A 581 17.00 -8.45 20.39
CA LEU A 581 18.10 -7.50 20.45
C LEU A 581 18.79 -7.58 21.82
N LYS A 582 20.11 -7.76 21.85
CA LYS A 582 20.91 -7.70 23.09
C LYS A 582 21.70 -6.41 23.20
N ASN A 583 22.19 -5.90 22.07
CA ASN A 583 23.08 -4.75 22.08
C ASN A 583 22.96 -3.99 20.76
N SER A 584 22.92 -2.67 20.85
CA SER A 584 23.20 -1.76 19.73
C SER A 584 24.33 -0.83 20.16
N GLU A 585 25.48 -0.95 19.52
CA GLU A 585 26.65 -0.12 19.82
C GLU A 585 26.93 0.82 18.65
N GLY A 586 27.21 2.08 18.98
CA GLY A 586 27.38 3.14 18.01
C GLY A 586 28.54 2.93 17.05
N ILE A 587 28.30 3.23 15.77
CA ILE A 587 29.31 3.35 14.72
C ILE A 587 29.50 4.84 14.47
N SER A 588 30.72 5.34 14.69
CA SER A 588 31.05 6.78 14.55
C SER A 588 30.16 7.70 15.39
N ASN A 589 29.50 7.15 16.40
CA ASN A 589 28.79 7.83 17.49
C ASN A 589 29.02 6.99 18.75
N ASN A 590 29.05 7.60 19.94
CA ASN A 590 29.25 6.89 21.20
C ASN A 590 27.91 6.53 21.86
N ASN A 591 26.87 6.30 21.06
CA ASN A 591 25.55 5.93 21.58
C ASN A 591 25.47 4.42 21.74
N ARG A 592 24.79 3.95 22.79
CA ARG A 592 24.57 2.53 23.03
C ARG A 592 23.21 2.28 23.65
N GLU A 593 22.56 1.18 23.30
CA GLU A 593 21.40 0.62 24.02
C GLU A 593 21.67 -0.88 24.21
N THR A 594 21.75 -1.32 25.45
CA THR A 594 22.12 -2.69 25.81
C THR A 594 21.03 -3.31 26.69
N ILE A 595 20.58 -4.50 26.30
CA ILE A 595 19.65 -5.32 27.06
C ILE A 595 20.43 -6.54 27.54
N SER A 596 20.85 -6.51 28.80
CA SER A 596 21.70 -7.58 29.34
C SER A 596 20.91 -8.87 29.60
N SER A 597 19.60 -8.80 29.85
CA SER A 597 18.77 -9.99 30.00
C SER A 597 17.27 -9.78 29.74
N TYR A 598 16.64 -10.90 29.36
CA TYR A 598 15.19 -11.06 29.25
C TYR A 598 14.75 -12.23 30.13
N ASP A 599 13.51 -12.19 30.62
CA ASP A 599 12.88 -13.41 31.11
C ASP A 599 12.49 -14.36 29.96
N LYS A 600 11.95 -15.53 30.32
CA LYS A 600 11.55 -16.55 29.35
C LYS A 600 10.34 -16.16 28.47
N ASN A 601 9.50 -15.23 28.91
CA ASN A 601 8.39 -14.69 28.12
C ASN A 601 8.82 -13.46 27.29
N GLY A 602 10.09 -13.05 27.37
CA GLY A 602 10.60 -11.89 26.65
C GLY A 602 10.31 -10.55 27.34
N ASN A 603 10.03 -10.52 28.64
CA ASN A 603 10.05 -9.28 29.39
C ASN A 603 11.50 -8.79 29.56
N ILE A 604 11.76 -7.51 29.28
CA ILE A 604 13.07 -6.86 29.55
C ILE A 604 13.31 -6.88 31.06
N LEU A 605 14.48 -7.34 31.50
CA LEU A 605 14.87 -7.32 32.92
C LEU A 605 15.83 -6.15 33.23
N SER A 606 16.63 -5.74 32.26
CA SER A 606 17.66 -4.72 32.40
C SER A 606 17.90 -3.99 31.08
N LEU A 607 18.01 -2.67 31.12
CA LEU A 607 18.26 -1.84 29.95
C LEU A 607 19.23 -0.70 30.31
N GLU A 608 20.34 -0.61 29.60
CA GLU A 608 21.29 0.50 29.72
C GLU A 608 21.28 1.34 28.44
N ARG A 609 21.32 2.67 28.59
CA ARG A 609 21.53 3.60 27.48
C ARG A 609 22.70 4.52 27.73
N VAL A 610 23.47 4.75 26.66
CA VAL A 610 24.57 5.72 26.62
C VAL A 610 24.30 6.71 25.51
N LEU A 611 24.42 8.00 25.79
CA LEU A 611 24.35 9.10 24.84
C LEU A 611 25.71 9.78 24.77
N ASN A 612 26.32 9.82 23.59
CA ASN A 612 27.62 10.45 23.36
C ASN A 612 28.72 10.04 24.37
N GLY A 613 28.70 8.80 24.86
CA GLY A 613 29.67 8.27 25.83
C GLY A 613 29.27 8.41 27.31
N THR A 614 28.18 9.11 27.62
CA THR A 614 27.64 9.26 28.98
C THR A 614 26.47 8.31 29.20
N ALA A 615 26.47 7.55 30.31
CA ALA A 615 25.32 6.73 30.68
C ALA A 615 24.15 7.62 31.08
N ILE A 616 23.01 7.45 30.41
CA ILE A 616 21.79 8.21 30.65
C ILE A 616 20.74 7.34 31.36
N ASP A 617 20.74 6.03 31.08
CA ASP A 617 19.86 5.05 31.71
C ASP A 617 20.65 3.83 32.18
N ASN A 618 20.33 3.31 33.36
CA ASN A 618 20.68 1.98 33.86
C ASN A 618 19.46 1.40 34.60
N LEU A 619 18.51 0.91 33.81
CA LEU A 619 17.18 0.51 34.23
C LEU A 619 17.15 -0.95 34.68
N SER A 620 16.59 -1.21 35.85
CA SER A 620 16.25 -2.54 36.35
C SER A 620 14.74 -2.70 36.46
N TYR A 621 14.18 -3.73 35.83
CA TYR A 621 12.75 -3.98 35.73
C TYR A 621 12.32 -5.05 36.72
N THR A 622 11.27 -4.78 37.49
CA THR A 622 10.67 -5.75 38.43
C THR A 622 9.27 -6.14 37.99
N TYR A 623 8.97 -7.44 37.99
CA TYR A 623 7.64 -7.98 37.68
C TYR A 623 7.13 -8.75 38.90
N SER A 624 6.08 -8.26 39.55
CA SER A 624 5.50 -8.90 40.74
C SER A 624 4.23 -9.71 40.45
N SER A 625 3.68 -9.62 39.22
CA SER A 625 2.41 -10.27 38.86
C SER A 625 2.41 -10.75 37.41
N GLY A 626 3.25 -11.75 37.13
CA GLY A 626 3.38 -12.36 35.81
C GLY A 626 4.06 -11.41 34.82
N ASN A 627 3.39 -11.13 33.70
CA ASN A 627 3.92 -10.26 32.63
C ASN A 627 3.75 -8.75 32.89
N ARG A 628 3.17 -8.35 34.04
CA ARG A 628 2.90 -6.96 34.43
C ARG A 628 4.07 -6.36 35.20
N LEU A 629 4.53 -5.20 34.75
CA LEU A 629 5.65 -4.46 35.35
C LEU A 629 5.20 -3.85 36.67
N SER A 630 5.97 -3.95 37.74
CA SER A 630 5.63 -3.34 39.04
C SER A 630 6.50 -2.17 39.40
N LYS A 631 7.78 -2.18 38.97
CA LYS A 631 8.76 -1.15 39.31
C LYS A 631 9.85 -1.07 38.25
N ILE A 632 10.37 0.13 38.01
CA ILE A 632 11.67 0.34 37.35
C ILE A 632 12.52 1.20 38.28
N THR A 633 13.79 0.84 38.44
CA THR A 633 14.77 1.71 39.09
C THR A 633 15.84 2.08 38.09
N ASP A 634 16.24 3.35 38.10
CA ASP A 634 17.37 3.83 37.31
C ASP A 634 18.57 4.15 38.21
N ALA A 635 19.73 3.60 37.86
CA ALA A 635 21.01 3.85 38.54
C ALA A 635 21.90 4.86 37.79
N ALA A 636 21.42 5.47 36.70
CA ALA A 636 22.11 6.53 35.95
C ALA A 636 21.61 7.95 36.35
N THR A 637 21.96 8.97 35.56
CA THR A 637 21.64 10.40 35.84
C THR A 637 20.73 11.04 34.80
N SER A 638 19.65 11.67 35.28
CA SER A 638 18.73 12.74 34.77
C SER A 638 18.32 12.89 33.29
N GLU A 639 18.94 12.21 32.33
CA GLU A 639 18.56 12.25 30.92
C GLU A 639 17.99 10.88 30.53
N GLY A 640 16.83 10.80 29.87
CA GLY A 640 16.17 9.52 29.58
C GLY A 640 15.01 9.20 30.51
N PHE A 641 15.00 8.04 31.15
CA PHE A 641 13.99 7.66 32.14
C PHE A 641 14.24 8.40 33.45
N ASN A 642 13.21 9.07 33.95
CA ASN A 642 13.29 9.77 35.22
C ASN A 642 12.59 8.97 36.32
N ASN A 643 13.32 8.69 37.40
CA ASN A 643 12.88 7.85 38.52
C ASN A 643 11.84 8.53 39.46
N GLY A 644 11.09 9.51 38.93
CA GLY A 644 10.04 10.26 39.62
C GLY A 644 10.34 10.61 41.08
N SER A 645 9.35 10.41 41.96
CA SER A 645 9.44 10.70 43.40
C SER A 645 9.36 9.44 44.29
N SER A 646 9.48 8.22 43.74
CA SER A 646 9.26 6.97 44.50
C SER A 646 10.53 6.10 44.60
N GLY A 647 11.19 6.12 45.76
CA GLY A 647 12.38 5.29 46.00
C GLY A 647 12.09 3.80 46.31
N THR A 648 10.91 3.44 46.83
CA THR A 648 10.70 2.11 47.46
C THR A 648 9.37 1.40 47.17
N SER A 649 8.33 2.06 46.64
CA SER A 649 7.01 1.46 46.34
C SER A 649 6.90 0.84 44.94
N ASN A 650 5.82 0.08 44.67
CA ASN A 650 5.44 -0.28 43.30
C ASN A 650 4.97 0.97 42.56
N ASP A 651 5.56 1.25 41.40
CA ASP A 651 5.24 2.43 40.60
C ASP A 651 4.05 2.20 39.67
N TYR A 652 3.92 0.97 39.17
CA TYR A 652 2.97 0.58 38.15
C TYR A 652 1.87 -0.31 38.74
N VAL A 653 0.60 0.02 38.46
CA VAL A 653 -0.60 -0.71 38.90
C VAL A 653 -1.53 -0.86 37.70
N TYR A 654 -2.30 -1.95 37.64
CA TYR A 654 -3.18 -2.27 36.53
C TYR A 654 -4.60 -2.59 37.00
N ASP A 655 -5.58 -2.38 36.12
CA ASP A 655 -6.95 -2.87 36.31
C ASP A 655 -7.08 -4.38 36.05
N GLN A 656 -8.30 -4.91 36.16
CA GLN A 656 -8.62 -6.33 35.98
C GLN A 656 -8.45 -6.83 34.53
N ASN A 657 -8.41 -5.93 33.54
CA ASN A 657 -8.10 -6.24 32.14
C ASN A 657 -6.61 -6.08 31.81
N GLY A 658 -5.79 -5.73 32.81
CA GLY A 658 -4.37 -5.52 32.59
C GLY A 658 -4.03 -4.19 31.95
N ASN A 659 -4.90 -3.18 32.05
CA ASN A 659 -4.58 -1.83 31.60
C ASN A 659 -3.87 -1.04 32.71
N LEU A 660 -2.80 -0.33 32.41
CA LEU A 660 -2.05 0.45 33.40
C LEU A 660 -2.88 1.62 33.95
N THR A 661 -3.09 1.69 35.25
CA THR A 661 -3.88 2.72 35.95
C THR A 661 -3.04 3.70 36.77
N GLN A 662 -1.76 3.40 37.00
CA GLN A 662 -0.82 4.19 37.81
C GLN A 662 0.57 4.17 37.18
N ASP A 663 1.27 5.30 37.23
CA ASP A 663 2.70 5.41 36.95
C ASP A 663 3.31 6.53 37.81
N LEU A 664 3.85 6.14 38.97
CA LEU A 664 4.43 7.10 39.92
C LEU A 664 5.68 7.81 39.38
N ASN A 665 6.42 7.19 38.44
CA ASN A 665 7.59 7.79 37.82
C ASN A 665 7.22 9.03 37.00
N ARG A 666 5.97 9.07 36.49
CA ARG A 666 5.39 10.20 35.76
C ARG A 666 4.43 11.05 36.59
N GLY A 667 4.39 10.85 37.92
CA GLY A 667 3.49 11.58 38.81
C GLY A 667 2.01 11.26 38.61
N ILE A 668 1.70 10.06 38.09
CA ILE A 668 0.34 9.58 37.86
C ILE A 668 -0.03 8.63 39.00
N ALA A 669 -0.91 9.10 39.90
CA ALA A 669 -1.37 8.33 41.06
C ALA A 669 -2.31 7.18 40.69
N ALA A 670 -2.67 6.35 41.68
CA ALA A 670 -3.63 5.26 41.50
C ALA A 670 -4.95 5.74 40.89
N GLY A 671 -5.39 5.12 39.80
CA GLY A 671 -6.59 5.53 39.07
C GLY A 671 -6.42 6.80 38.23
N GLY A 672 -5.18 7.33 38.14
CA GLY A 672 -4.85 8.49 37.33
C GLY A 672 -4.99 8.23 35.83
N ILE A 673 -4.86 6.99 35.38
CA ILE A 673 -5.18 6.58 34.01
C ILE A 673 -6.53 5.86 34.02
N THR A 674 -7.47 6.35 33.23
CA THR A 674 -8.80 5.76 33.05
C THR A 674 -9.00 5.33 31.61
N TYR A 675 -9.75 4.25 31.40
CA TYR A 675 -9.99 3.67 30.09
C TYR A 675 -11.47 3.68 29.76
N ASN A 676 -11.76 3.88 28.49
CA ASN A 676 -13.11 3.73 27.98
C ASN A 676 -13.47 2.22 27.86
N PRO A 677 -14.73 1.92 27.50
CA PRO A 677 -15.19 0.54 27.35
C PRO A 677 -14.45 -0.26 26.26
N LEU A 678 -13.81 0.40 25.29
CA LEU A 678 -12.98 -0.22 24.25
C LEU A 678 -11.54 -0.50 24.69
N ASN A 679 -11.21 -0.30 25.98
CA ASN A 679 -9.85 -0.34 26.54
C ASN A 679 -8.90 0.73 25.94
N LEU A 680 -9.43 1.85 25.44
CA LEU A 680 -8.62 3.01 25.00
C LEU A 680 -8.52 4.04 26.13
N VAL A 681 -7.40 4.74 26.25
CA VAL A 681 -7.15 5.72 27.32
C VAL A 681 -8.14 6.88 27.22
N GLY A 682 -9.01 7.07 28.21
CA GLY A 682 -9.94 8.20 28.26
C GLY A 682 -9.31 9.45 28.90
N ARG A 683 -8.59 9.28 30.02
CA ARG A 683 -7.97 10.38 30.75
C ARG A 683 -6.67 9.94 31.43
N VAL A 684 -5.69 10.84 31.47
CA VAL A 684 -4.43 10.72 32.22
C VAL A 684 -4.31 11.92 33.15
N VAL A 685 -4.36 11.69 34.46
CA VAL A 685 -4.28 12.71 35.51
C VAL A 685 -2.88 12.72 36.10
N GLN A 686 -2.13 13.79 35.84
CA GLN A 686 -0.86 14.12 36.49
C GLN A 686 -1.09 15.18 37.58
N LEU A 687 -0.07 15.48 38.39
CA LEU A 687 -0.15 16.44 39.50
C LEU A 687 -0.64 17.84 39.09
N THR A 688 -0.20 18.35 37.94
CA THR A 688 -0.50 19.74 37.49
C THR A 688 -1.29 19.80 36.19
N ASN A 689 -1.51 18.67 35.52
CA ASN A 689 -2.18 18.62 34.23
C ASN A 689 -3.00 17.34 34.07
N THR A 690 -4.07 17.41 33.29
CA THR A 690 -4.88 16.25 32.95
C THR A 690 -5.09 16.23 31.45
N VAL A 691 -4.69 15.14 30.81
CA VAL A 691 -4.92 14.90 29.38
C VAL A 691 -6.19 14.09 29.20
N GLN A 692 -6.99 14.46 28.21
CA GLN A 692 -8.30 13.90 27.93
C GLN A 692 -8.43 13.54 26.46
N TYR A 693 -9.03 12.38 26.20
CA TYR A 693 -9.20 11.83 24.85
C TYR A 693 -10.66 11.52 24.57
N HIS A 694 -11.15 12.00 23.42
CA HIS A 694 -12.47 11.65 22.89
C HIS A 694 -12.28 10.64 21.76
N TYR A 695 -13.13 9.63 21.73
CA TYR A 695 -13.16 8.63 20.66
C TYR A 695 -14.56 8.52 20.08
N ASP A 696 -14.69 7.94 18.90
CA ASP A 696 -15.97 7.42 18.45
C ASP A 696 -16.16 5.94 18.87
N GLY A 697 -17.36 5.42 18.69
CA GLY A 697 -17.70 4.03 19.03
C GLY A 697 -16.93 2.96 18.23
N SER A 698 -16.21 3.34 17.18
CA SER A 698 -15.30 2.45 16.44
C SER A 698 -13.87 2.46 16.99
N GLY A 699 -13.57 3.38 17.93
CA GLY A 699 -12.25 3.57 18.51
C GLY A 699 -11.38 4.62 17.80
N LEU A 700 -11.94 5.40 16.86
CA LEU A 700 -11.20 6.48 16.21
C LEU A 700 -11.03 7.65 17.18
N LYS A 701 -9.80 8.12 17.39
CA LYS A 701 -9.52 9.31 18.19
C LYS A 701 -10.05 10.56 17.50
N LEU A 702 -10.88 11.33 18.21
CA LEU A 702 -11.54 12.53 17.71
C LEU A 702 -10.95 13.82 18.28
N ARG A 703 -10.49 13.81 19.54
CA ARG A 703 -9.91 14.99 20.19
C ARG A 703 -8.95 14.59 21.30
N MET A 704 -7.85 15.33 21.42
CA MET A 704 -6.96 15.35 22.56
C MET A 704 -6.93 16.76 23.13
N SER A 705 -7.11 16.90 24.43
CA SER A 705 -7.04 18.18 25.12
C SER A 705 -6.43 18.05 26.50
N ASN A 706 -5.88 19.13 27.03
CA ASN A 706 -5.41 19.17 28.40
C ASN A 706 -6.08 20.28 29.24
N THR A 707 -6.07 20.13 30.57
CA THR A 707 -6.80 21.04 31.47
C THR A 707 -6.17 22.42 31.62
N ASN A 708 -4.87 22.57 31.33
CA ASN A 708 -4.22 23.88 31.32
C ASN A 708 -4.47 24.68 30.01
N GLY A 709 -5.15 24.07 29.03
CA GLY A 709 -5.51 24.70 27.75
C GLY A 709 -4.37 24.82 26.74
N ALA A 710 -3.16 24.37 27.06
CA ALA A 710 -2.00 24.48 26.17
C ALA A 710 -2.09 23.54 24.96
N VAL A 711 -2.82 22.43 25.08
CA VAL A 711 -3.00 21.44 24.02
C VAL A 711 -4.48 21.20 23.80
N ASN A 712 -4.91 21.40 22.55
CA ASN A 712 -6.25 21.05 22.09
C ASN A 712 -6.17 20.76 20.59
N THR A 713 -6.01 19.49 20.26
CA THR A 713 -5.96 19.00 18.88
C THR A 713 -7.24 18.21 18.60
N LYS A 714 -7.97 18.65 17.58
CA LYS A 714 -9.18 17.97 17.08
C LYS A 714 -8.81 17.26 15.78
N TYR A 715 -9.24 16.01 15.64
CA TYR A 715 -8.83 15.14 14.56
C TYR A 715 -10.01 14.83 13.64
N ALA A 716 -9.78 15.01 12.34
CA ALA A 716 -10.72 14.66 11.27
C ALA A 716 -9.99 13.85 10.20
N GLY A 717 -9.62 12.61 10.53
CA GLY A 717 -8.81 11.77 9.65
C GLY A 717 -7.41 12.36 9.43
N ALA A 718 -7.11 12.74 8.19
CA ALA A 718 -5.82 13.34 7.83
C ALA A 718 -5.68 14.81 8.29
N TYR A 719 -6.73 15.43 8.81
CA TYR A 719 -6.77 16.85 9.14
C TYR A 719 -6.73 17.06 10.66
N GLU A 720 -6.01 18.08 11.11
CA GLU A 720 -5.98 18.51 12.51
C GLU A 720 -6.35 19.97 12.66
N TYR A 721 -7.08 20.26 13.72
CA TYR A 721 -7.58 21.58 14.06
C TYR A 721 -7.20 21.96 15.50
N ASN A 722 -7.06 23.26 15.75
CA ASN A 722 -6.86 23.80 17.09
C ASN A 722 -8.19 24.07 17.82
N GLN A 723 -8.10 24.58 19.06
CA GLN A 723 -9.26 24.95 19.88
C GLN A 723 -10.21 25.94 19.18
N GLY A 724 -9.67 26.87 18.39
CA GLY A 724 -10.42 27.87 17.64
C GLY A 724 -11.04 27.36 16.33
N ASN A 725 -11.03 26.04 16.09
CA ASN A 725 -11.50 25.39 14.87
C ASN A 725 -10.73 25.80 13.60
N TYR A 726 -9.51 26.32 13.73
CA TYR A 726 -8.67 26.59 12.56
C TYR A 726 -7.86 25.35 12.20
N LEU A 727 -7.82 25.04 10.91
CA LEU A 727 -6.97 23.98 10.37
C LEU A 727 -5.51 24.31 10.66
N THR A 728 -4.79 23.35 11.25
CA THR A 728 -3.37 23.48 11.58
C THR A 728 -2.48 22.52 10.82
N ARG A 729 -3.02 21.38 10.38
CA ARG A 729 -2.25 20.37 9.66
C ARG A 729 -3.11 19.53 8.72
N ILE A 730 -2.54 19.18 7.58
CA ILE A 730 -3.04 18.14 6.67
C ILE A 730 -1.93 17.09 6.51
N ALA A 731 -2.18 15.83 6.88
CA ALA A 731 -1.27 14.73 6.59
C ALA A 731 -1.21 14.46 5.08
N THR A 732 -0.01 14.17 4.57
CA THR A 732 0.22 13.78 3.17
C THR A 732 0.99 12.47 3.13
N ASP A 733 1.02 11.78 2.00
CA ASP A 733 1.71 10.48 1.87
C ASP A 733 3.21 10.57 2.18
N GLU A 734 3.81 11.71 1.87
CA GLU A 734 5.26 11.96 2.00
C GLU A 734 5.59 12.94 3.11
N GLY A 735 4.64 13.36 3.96
CA GLY A 735 4.86 14.43 4.92
C GLY A 735 3.61 15.10 5.45
N GLN A 736 3.60 16.42 5.53
CA GLN A 736 2.46 17.22 5.98
C GLN A 736 2.37 18.57 5.26
N VAL A 737 1.16 19.13 5.23
CA VAL A 737 0.95 20.56 5.02
C VAL A 737 0.75 21.20 6.40
N ASN A 738 1.69 22.04 6.82
CA ASN A 738 1.52 22.90 7.97
C ASN A 738 0.66 24.09 7.58
N VAL A 739 -0.34 24.37 8.40
CA VAL A 739 -1.28 25.46 8.16
C VAL A 739 -1.22 26.44 9.34
N THR A 740 -0.90 27.69 9.05
CA THR A 740 -0.73 28.75 10.06
C THR A 740 -1.64 29.95 9.76
N ASN A 741 -1.54 30.99 10.59
CA ASN A 741 -2.28 32.24 10.43
C ASN A 741 -3.80 32.01 10.28
N ASN A 742 -4.38 31.29 11.25
CA ASN A 742 -5.81 30.95 11.29
C ASN A 742 -6.30 30.25 10.02
N GLY A 743 -5.50 29.31 9.51
CA GLY A 743 -5.87 28.49 8.36
C GLY A 743 -5.67 29.19 7.01
N ASN A 744 -4.79 30.19 6.89
CA ASN A 744 -4.60 30.97 5.66
C ASN A 744 -3.32 30.66 4.91
N ASP A 745 -2.25 30.32 5.64
CA ASP A 745 -0.92 30.10 5.11
C ASP A 745 -0.62 28.61 5.14
N PHE A 746 -0.17 28.07 4.01
CA PHE A 746 0.05 26.63 3.81
C PHE A 746 1.51 26.42 3.42
N ALA A 747 2.22 25.56 4.13
CA ALA A 747 3.61 25.20 3.86
C ALA A 747 3.77 23.69 3.83
N LEU A 748 4.40 23.16 2.78
CA LEU A 748 4.66 21.72 2.67
C LEU A 748 5.96 21.35 3.38
N GLU A 749 5.90 20.23 4.10
CA GLU A 749 7.03 19.56 4.72
C GLU A 749 7.01 18.09 4.33
N TYR A 750 8.20 17.54 4.06
CA TYR A 750 8.43 16.18 3.59
C TYR A 750 9.21 15.41 4.64
N TYR A 751 8.80 14.18 4.90
CA TYR A 751 9.44 13.29 5.85
C TYR A 751 10.42 12.36 5.14
N LEU A 752 11.69 12.44 5.50
CA LEU A 752 12.72 11.50 5.08
C LEU A 752 12.82 10.39 6.13
N LYS A 753 12.40 9.19 5.72
CA LYS A 753 12.12 8.05 6.58
C LYS A 753 13.17 6.96 6.44
N ASP A 754 13.45 6.24 7.52
CA ASP A 754 14.17 4.97 7.43
C ASP A 754 13.25 3.80 7.04
N HIS A 755 13.81 2.59 7.01
CA HIS A 755 13.15 1.36 6.53
C HIS A 755 11.96 0.90 7.39
N LEU A 756 11.82 1.41 8.62
CA LEU A 756 10.66 1.17 9.49
C LEU A 756 9.67 2.34 9.47
N GLY A 757 9.90 3.34 8.62
CA GLY A 757 9.10 4.55 8.58
C GLY A 757 9.41 5.55 9.69
N ASN A 758 10.51 5.41 10.44
CA ASN A 758 10.89 6.41 11.44
C ASN A 758 11.31 7.69 10.72
N ILE A 759 10.78 8.82 11.16
CA ILE A 759 11.06 10.12 10.54
C ILE A 759 12.38 10.64 11.10
N ARG A 760 13.44 10.62 10.27
CA ARG A 760 14.79 11.03 10.68
C ARG A 760 15.10 12.48 10.36
N GLN A 761 14.62 12.94 9.20
CA GLN A 761 14.76 14.34 8.80
C GLN A 761 13.42 14.84 8.24
N VAL A 762 13.13 16.11 8.45
CA VAL A 762 12.00 16.81 7.81
C VAL A 762 12.57 17.92 6.94
N MET A 763 12.13 17.96 5.69
CA MET A 763 12.56 18.93 4.69
C MET A 763 11.39 19.83 4.29
N ASN A 764 11.58 21.14 4.21
CA ASN A 764 10.55 22.04 3.70
C ASN A 764 10.49 22.05 2.15
N GLU A 765 9.51 22.75 1.58
CA GLU A 765 9.34 22.90 0.12
C GLU A 765 10.52 23.54 -0.63
N SER A 766 11.41 24.25 0.08
CA SER A 766 12.64 24.82 -0.49
C SER A 766 13.80 23.82 -0.54
N GLY A 767 13.64 22.62 0.02
CA GLY A 767 14.72 21.63 0.14
C GLY A 767 15.58 21.77 1.41
N THR A 768 15.19 22.64 2.34
CA THR A 768 15.94 22.86 3.58
C THR A 768 15.47 21.92 4.67
N MET A 769 16.41 21.28 5.38
CA MET A 769 16.11 20.48 6.57
C MET A 769 15.66 21.39 7.73
N VAL A 770 14.46 21.14 8.25
CA VAL A 770 13.86 21.91 9.36
C VAL A 770 13.76 21.12 10.66
N GLN A 771 13.95 19.81 10.62
CA GLN A 771 13.97 18.94 11.81
C GLN A 771 14.88 17.74 11.57
N GLU A 772 15.60 17.32 12.61
CA GLU A 772 16.43 16.11 12.59
C GLU A 772 16.27 15.37 13.93
N THR A 773 15.99 14.08 13.87
CA THR A 773 15.77 13.22 15.03
C THR A 773 16.37 11.85 14.79
N GLU A 774 17.20 11.40 15.73
CA GLU A 774 17.72 10.03 15.79
C GLU A 774 16.92 9.22 16.81
N TYR A 775 17.08 7.90 16.82
CA TYR A 775 16.35 7.02 17.73
C TYR A 775 17.27 5.92 18.25
N TYR A 776 17.17 5.62 19.55
CA TYR A 776 17.55 4.31 20.06
C TYR A 776 16.65 3.23 19.46
N PRO A 777 17.11 1.97 19.36
CA PRO A 777 16.33 0.86 18.81
C PRO A 777 14.89 0.76 19.31
N PHE A 778 14.65 0.85 20.62
CA PHE A 778 13.30 0.82 21.20
C PHE A 778 12.51 2.13 21.08
N GLY A 779 13.04 3.12 20.34
CA GLY A 779 12.30 4.30 19.90
C GLY A 779 12.45 5.54 20.77
N LEU A 780 13.29 5.51 21.81
CA LEU A 780 13.62 6.73 22.55
C LEU A 780 14.32 7.71 21.59
N ALA A 781 13.68 8.85 21.38
CA ALA A 781 14.14 9.86 20.43
C ALA A 781 15.36 10.62 20.98
N ILE A 782 16.30 10.94 20.09
CA ILE A 782 17.46 11.81 20.31
C ILE A 782 17.29 13.01 19.36
N PRO A 783 16.62 14.08 19.80
CA PRO A 783 16.43 15.27 18.98
C PRO A 783 17.77 15.94 18.67
N ARG A 784 18.04 16.23 17.40
CA ARG A 784 19.23 16.98 16.96
C ARG A 784 18.89 18.39 16.53
N THR A 785 17.76 18.54 15.83
CA THR A 785 17.17 19.83 15.48
C THR A 785 15.68 19.72 15.73
N ALA A 786 15.16 20.56 16.61
CA ALA A 786 13.74 20.60 16.93
C ALA A 786 12.95 21.16 15.74
N GLY A 787 11.76 20.62 15.51
CA GLY A 787 10.81 21.12 14.52
C GLY A 787 9.37 20.95 15.02
N THR A 788 8.41 21.31 14.18
CA THR A 788 6.98 21.31 14.53
C THR A 788 6.33 19.94 14.38
N ASN A 789 6.97 19.01 13.67
CA ASN A 789 6.40 17.69 13.43
C ASN A 789 6.46 16.81 14.69
N LYS A 790 5.28 16.37 15.14
CA LYS A 790 5.08 15.48 16.29
C LYS A 790 4.91 14.00 15.92
N TYR A 791 4.92 13.65 14.63
CA TYR A 791 4.90 12.27 14.16
C TYR A 791 6.35 11.82 13.97
N LEU A 792 6.85 10.89 14.80
CA LEU A 792 8.29 10.63 14.90
C LEU A 792 8.62 9.16 14.61
N TYR A 793 8.86 8.38 15.67
CA TYR A 793 9.16 6.95 15.59
C TYR A 793 7.95 6.18 15.02
N ASN A 794 8.20 5.36 14.01
CA ASN A 794 7.22 4.65 13.18
C ASN A 794 6.09 5.54 12.61
N GLY A 795 6.36 6.84 12.45
CA GLY A 795 5.36 7.83 12.04
C GLY A 795 4.21 8.01 13.04
N LYS A 796 4.40 7.64 14.31
CA LYS A 796 3.37 7.74 15.35
C LYS A 796 3.42 9.07 16.08
N GLU A 797 2.24 9.54 16.47
CA GLU A 797 2.09 10.82 17.17
C GLU A 797 2.64 10.72 18.59
N LYS A 798 3.65 11.52 18.88
CA LYS A 798 4.14 11.71 20.25
C LYS A 798 3.19 12.58 21.04
N GLN A 799 2.66 12.04 22.12
CA GLN A 799 1.80 12.75 23.07
C GLN A 799 2.65 13.72 23.90
N PRO A 800 2.40 15.03 23.85
CA PRO A 800 3.32 16.02 24.44
C PRO A 800 3.43 15.95 25.96
N GLU A 801 2.38 15.56 26.68
CA GLU A 801 2.35 15.53 28.15
C GLU A 801 2.92 14.25 28.77
N THR A 802 2.79 13.13 28.07
CA THR A 802 3.25 11.81 28.57
C THR A 802 4.50 11.31 27.85
N ASN A 803 4.86 11.88 26.70
CA ASN A 803 5.87 11.36 25.78
C ASN A 803 5.57 9.96 25.21
N TRP A 804 4.35 9.45 25.39
CA TRP A 804 3.93 8.19 24.76
C TRP A 804 3.71 8.35 23.28
N LEU A 805 3.81 7.25 22.54
CA LEU A 805 3.46 7.20 21.13
C LEU A 805 2.09 6.57 20.96
N ASP A 806 1.21 7.25 20.23
CA ASP A 806 -0.13 6.75 19.93
C ASP A 806 -0.11 5.87 18.67
N TYR A 807 -0.34 4.58 18.86
CA TYR A 807 -0.43 3.59 17.78
C TYR A 807 -1.86 3.28 17.35
N GLY A 808 -2.87 3.93 17.94
CA GLY A 808 -4.28 3.70 17.70
C GLY A 808 -4.88 2.75 18.73
N ALA A 809 -4.56 1.46 18.67
CA ALA A 809 -5.13 0.49 19.61
C ALA A 809 -4.48 0.51 21.00
N ARG A 810 -3.24 1.03 21.11
CA ARG A 810 -2.45 1.08 22.34
C ARG A 810 -1.54 2.29 22.36
N MET A 811 -1.19 2.74 23.57
CA MET A 811 -0.11 3.70 23.81
C MET A 811 1.19 2.96 24.09
N TYR A 812 2.26 3.33 23.39
CA TYR A 812 3.60 2.78 23.55
C TYR A 812 4.48 3.73 24.34
N ASP A 813 5.26 3.20 25.30
CA ASP A 813 6.26 3.99 26.00
C ASP A 813 7.68 3.65 25.52
N PRO A 814 8.30 4.53 24.70
CA PRO A 814 9.66 4.31 24.23
C PRO A 814 10.72 4.45 25.34
N THR A 815 10.41 5.07 26.48
CA THR A 815 11.41 5.22 27.57
C THR A 815 11.68 3.87 28.25
N ILE A 816 10.69 2.98 28.29
CA ILE A 816 10.77 1.65 28.91
C ILE A 816 10.64 0.49 27.91
N GLY A 817 10.44 0.79 26.62
CA GLY A 817 10.44 -0.20 25.54
C GLY A 817 9.23 -1.14 25.53
N ARG A 818 8.05 -0.73 26.04
CA ARG A 818 6.92 -1.62 26.31
C ARG A 818 5.54 -0.99 26.12
N TRP A 819 4.52 -1.84 25.94
CA TRP A 819 3.12 -1.44 25.97
C TRP A 819 2.58 -1.36 27.40
N MET A 820 1.53 -0.56 27.59
CA MET A 820 0.87 -0.36 28.88
C MET A 820 -0.39 -1.20 29.09
N VAL A 821 -0.88 -1.81 28.02
CA VAL A 821 -2.08 -2.64 28.00
C VAL A 821 -1.80 -3.92 27.23
N VAL A 822 -2.62 -4.95 27.48
CA VAL A 822 -2.51 -6.25 26.80
C VAL A 822 -2.74 -6.10 25.30
N ASP A 823 -1.93 -6.80 24.51
CA ASP A 823 -2.09 -6.88 23.06
C ASP A 823 -3.47 -7.46 22.67
N PRO A 824 -4.29 -6.75 21.87
CA PRO A 824 -5.57 -7.27 21.37
C PRO A 824 -5.45 -8.59 20.59
N LEU A 825 -4.28 -8.90 20.02
CA LEU A 825 -3.95 -10.14 19.32
C LEU A 825 -2.94 -11.02 20.08
N ALA A 826 -2.81 -10.89 21.40
CA ALA A 826 -1.87 -11.68 22.22
C ALA A 826 -1.96 -13.20 21.96
N GLU A 827 -3.15 -13.71 21.66
CA GLU A 827 -3.41 -15.12 21.37
C GLU A 827 -2.75 -15.60 20.06
N ARG A 828 -2.23 -14.70 19.22
CA ARG A 828 -1.40 -15.08 18.06
C ARG A 828 0.06 -15.32 18.44
N PHE A 829 0.45 -14.92 19.65
CA PHE A 829 1.85 -14.81 20.09
C PHE A 829 2.06 -15.45 21.46
N TYR A 830 1.49 -16.64 21.67
CA TYR A 830 1.46 -17.32 22.96
C TYR A 830 2.79 -17.40 23.71
N ALA A 831 3.91 -17.51 22.99
CA ALA A 831 5.25 -17.60 23.58
C ALA A 831 5.74 -16.29 24.25
N TRP A 832 5.09 -15.17 23.97
CA TRP A 832 5.53 -13.83 24.37
C TRP A 832 4.63 -13.21 25.43
N SER A 833 5.22 -12.35 26.25
CA SER A 833 4.50 -11.43 27.12
C SER A 833 3.51 -10.59 26.31
N PRO A 834 2.23 -10.48 26.73
CA PRO A 834 1.24 -9.65 26.01
C PRO A 834 1.51 -8.14 26.02
N TYR A 835 2.55 -7.68 26.74
CA TYR A 835 2.99 -6.29 26.81
C TYR A 835 4.27 -6.02 26.02
N ASN A 836 4.79 -7.05 25.33
CA ASN A 836 6.04 -6.98 24.61
C ASN A 836 5.93 -6.11 23.34
N TYR A 837 6.95 -5.29 23.08
CA TYR A 837 7.07 -4.57 21.81
C TYR A 837 7.89 -5.39 20.82
N THR A 838 7.28 -5.71 19.68
CA THR A 838 7.95 -6.23 18.47
C THR A 838 8.87 -7.43 18.67
N PHE A 839 8.50 -8.36 19.55
CA PHE A 839 9.30 -9.54 19.91
C PHE A 839 10.73 -9.19 20.37
N ASN A 840 10.91 -7.99 20.92
CA ASN A 840 12.21 -7.40 21.25
C ASN A 840 13.17 -7.31 20.05
N ASN A 841 12.66 -7.16 18.82
CA ASN A 841 13.47 -6.90 17.63
C ASN A 841 12.96 -5.63 16.90
N PRO A 842 13.08 -4.45 17.55
CA PRO A 842 12.48 -3.21 17.05
C PRO A 842 13.25 -2.59 15.88
N ILE A 843 14.38 -3.18 15.48
CA ILE A 843 15.13 -2.77 14.28
C ILE A 843 14.63 -3.50 13.02
N ARG A 844 13.98 -4.66 13.18
CA ARG A 844 13.41 -5.43 12.07
C ARG A 844 11.90 -5.29 11.98
N LEU A 845 11.22 -5.25 13.12
CA LEU A 845 9.76 -5.38 13.22
C LEU A 845 9.12 -4.06 13.68
N ILE A 846 7.87 -3.83 13.27
CA ILE A 846 7.03 -2.68 13.65
C ILE A 846 5.65 -3.21 14.09
N ASP A 847 4.95 -2.51 14.97
CA ASP A 847 3.50 -2.72 15.15
C ASP A 847 2.74 -1.56 14.49
N PRO A 848 2.18 -1.68 13.28
CA PRO A 848 1.60 -0.53 12.58
C PRO A 848 0.33 0.02 13.22
N THR A 849 -0.40 -0.77 14.02
CA THR A 849 -1.75 -0.41 14.52
C THR A 849 -1.89 -0.53 16.04
N GLY A 850 -0.81 -0.88 16.74
CA GLY A 850 -0.83 -1.23 18.15
C GLY A 850 -1.58 -2.53 18.43
N LYS A 851 -1.76 -3.42 17.45
CA LYS A 851 -2.51 -4.68 17.61
C LYS A 851 -1.65 -5.92 17.48
N GLY A 852 -0.37 -5.77 17.21
CA GLY A 852 0.54 -6.89 17.05
C GLY A 852 1.67 -6.57 16.07
N PRO A 853 2.85 -7.12 16.31
CA PRO A 853 3.99 -6.86 15.44
C PRO A 853 3.85 -7.52 14.08
N GLU A 854 4.33 -6.81 13.08
CA GLU A 854 4.45 -7.24 11.71
C GLU A 854 5.92 -7.12 11.32
N ASP A 855 6.43 -8.12 10.59
CA ASP A 855 7.65 -7.91 9.85
C ASP A 855 7.22 -7.08 8.65
N PRO A 856 7.67 -5.82 8.56
CA PRO A 856 7.23 -5.00 7.47
C PRO A 856 7.69 -5.71 6.18
N ILE A 857 8.78 -6.50 6.18
CA ILE A 857 9.27 -7.33 5.06
C ILE A 857 8.47 -8.65 4.85
N ASN A 858 7.69 -9.13 5.83
CA ASN A 858 6.97 -10.43 5.75
C ASN A 858 5.60 -10.47 6.48
N HIS A 859 4.54 -10.87 5.78
CA HIS A 859 3.23 -11.23 6.31
C HIS A 859 3.08 -12.74 6.48
N LYS A 860 2.58 -13.19 7.64
CA LYS A 860 2.23 -14.59 7.87
C LYS A 860 0.74 -14.84 7.62
N VAL A 861 0.43 -15.63 6.59
CA VAL A 861 -0.92 -16.00 6.16
C VAL A 861 -1.68 -16.67 7.29
N LYS A 862 -2.87 -16.19 7.63
CA LYS A 862 -3.77 -16.80 8.62
C LYS A 862 -4.80 -17.71 7.95
N ARG A 863 -5.42 -18.58 8.75
CA ARG A 863 -6.50 -19.46 8.27
C ARG A 863 -7.69 -18.60 7.82
N GLY A 864 -8.10 -18.75 6.56
CA GLY A 864 -9.18 -17.98 5.95
C GLY A 864 -8.74 -16.70 5.23
N GLU A 865 -7.46 -16.31 5.29
CA GLU A 865 -6.94 -15.22 4.47
C GLU A 865 -6.69 -15.70 3.02
N THR A 866 -6.93 -14.81 2.06
CA THR A 866 -6.63 -14.99 0.63
C THR A 866 -5.55 -14.01 0.22
N LEU A 867 -4.86 -14.25 -0.90
CA LEU A 867 -3.90 -13.26 -1.40
C LEU A 867 -4.57 -11.92 -1.68
N SER A 868 -5.84 -11.89 -2.04
CA SER A 868 -6.63 -10.67 -2.19
C SER A 868 -6.83 -9.91 -0.88
N SER A 869 -7.16 -10.62 0.21
CA SER A 869 -7.30 -9.96 1.52
C SER A 869 -5.96 -9.47 2.06
N ILE A 870 -4.88 -10.23 1.83
CA ILE A 870 -3.52 -9.85 2.26
C ILE A 870 -2.99 -8.71 1.40
N SER A 871 -3.17 -8.78 0.08
CA SER A 871 -2.91 -7.69 -0.86
C SER A 871 -3.58 -6.39 -0.42
N LYS A 872 -4.87 -6.43 -0.06
CA LYS A 872 -5.60 -5.28 0.48
C LYS A 872 -5.06 -4.81 1.83
N GLN A 873 -4.65 -5.74 2.70
CA GLN A 873 -4.07 -5.42 4.01
C GLN A 873 -2.75 -4.64 3.88
N TYR A 874 -1.90 -5.03 2.94
CA TYR A 874 -0.57 -4.45 2.74
C TYR A 874 -0.50 -3.47 1.57
N GLY A 875 -1.63 -3.11 0.94
CA GLY A 875 -1.69 -2.28 -0.26
C GLY A 875 -1.10 -2.92 -1.53
N VAL A 876 -0.17 -3.86 -1.44
CA VAL A 876 0.48 -4.52 -2.59
C VAL A 876 -0.53 -5.19 -3.52
N SER A 877 -0.33 -5.16 -4.84
CA SER A 877 -1.25 -5.88 -5.73
C SER A 877 -1.19 -7.39 -5.46
N VAL A 878 -2.30 -8.12 -5.62
CA VAL A 878 -2.35 -9.60 -5.52
C VAL A 878 -1.25 -10.24 -6.35
N LYS A 879 -0.97 -9.62 -7.50
CA LYS A 879 0.00 -10.06 -8.47
C LYS A 879 1.43 -9.78 -8.01
N ASP A 880 1.73 -8.59 -7.48
CA ASP A 880 3.04 -8.27 -6.92
C ASP A 880 3.34 -9.11 -5.68
N LEU A 881 2.33 -9.34 -4.86
CA LEU A 881 2.41 -10.23 -3.71
C LEU A 881 2.64 -11.68 -4.16
N ALA A 882 1.99 -12.14 -5.21
CA ALA A 882 2.25 -13.46 -5.79
C ALA A 882 3.65 -13.55 -6.42
N ILE A 883 4.10 -12.53 -7.15
CA ILE A 883 5.43 -12.47 -7.77
C ILE A 883 6.53 -12.47 -6.70
N LEU A 884 6.41 -11.60 -5.70
CA LEU A 884 7.37 -11.44 -4.60
C LEU A 884 7.54 -12.73 -3.81
N ASN A 885 6.52 -13.59 -3.83
CA ASN A 885 6.46 -14.86 -3.11
C ASN A 885 6.53 -16.09 -4.00
N GLY A 886 6.76 -15.92 -5.31
CA GLY A 886 6.82 -17.04 -6.26
C GLY A 886 5.54 -17.91 -6.26
N LEU A 887 4.37 -17.32 -5.97
CA LEU A 887 3.11 -18.05 -5.92
C LEU A 887 2.55 -18.28 -7.31
N GLN A 888 2.25 -19.55 -7.58
CA GLN A 888 1.82 -20.00 -8.90
C GLN A 888 0.30 -19.98 -9.09
N ASN A 889 -0.46 -19.89 -7.99
CA ASN A 889 -1.90 -19.75 -8.03
C ASN A 889 -2.32 -18.69 -7.00
N VAL A 890 -2.83 -17.56 -7.51
CA VAL A 890 -3.25 -16.43 -6.68
C VAL A 890 -4.42 -16.75 -5.75
N ASN A 891 -5.10 -17.87 -5.98
CA ASN A 891 -6.26 -18.32 -5.21
C ASN A 891 -5.92 -19.40 -4.19
N LYS A 892 -4.65 -19.83 -4.08
CA LYS A 892 -4.22 -20.85 -3.11
C LYS A 892 -3.05 -20.35 -2.27
N ILE A 893 -3.34 -20.03 -1.02
CA ILE A 893 -2.34 -19.80 0.02
C ILE A 893 -2.70 -20.60 1.27
N ASN A 894 -1.67 -21.11 1.95
CA ASN A 894 -1.84 -21.94 3.13
C ASN A 894 -1.64 -21.11 4.40
N ALA A 895 -2.50 -21.34 5.39
CA ALA A 895 -2.32 -20.78 6.73
C ALA A 895 -0.93 -21.18 7.28
N GLY A 896 -0.20 -20.21 7.82
CA GLY A 896 1.16 -20.38 8.33
C GLY A 896 2.28 -20.03 7.35
N PHE A 897 1.98 -19.86 6.05
CA PHE A 897 2.96 -19.45 5.04
C PHE A 897 3.38 -17.99 5.27
N SER A 898 4.70 -17.72 5.28
CA SER A 898 5.21 -16.35 5.35
C SER A 898 5.37 -15.80 3.95
N LEU A 899 4.48 -14.88 3.57
CA LEU A 899 4.60 -14.04 2.39
C LEU A 899 5.57 -12.91 2.70
N LYS A 900 6.63 -12.76 1.93
CA LYS A 900 7.33 -11.49 1.78
C LYS A 900 6.30 -10.44 1.37
N VAL A 901 6.09 -9.45 2.22
CA VAL A 901 5.33 -8.25 1.90
C VAL A 901 6.39 -7.17 1.96
N ASN A 902 6.70 -6.48 0.87
CA ASN A 902 7.59 -5.34 1.00
C ASN A 902 6.74 -4.20 1.58
N PRO A 903 6.99 -3.71 2.80
CA PRO A 903 6.13 -2.76 3.51
C PRO A 903 6.32 -1.34 3.01
N GLU A 904 7.40 -1.07 2.28
CA GLU A 904 7.59 0.21 1.61
C GLU A 904 6.66 0.35 0.38
N MET A 905 5.76 -0.61 0.19
CA MET A 905 4.58 -0.52 -0.63
C MET A 905 3.34 -0.22 0.22
N ASP A 906 3.28 0.94 0.86
CA ASP A 906 1.98 1.52 1.23
C ASP A 906 1.25 1.90 -0.07
N PHE A 907 0.19 1.18 -0.40
CA PHE A 907 -0.73 1.53 -1.49
C PHE A 907 -2.16 1.72 -0.99
N SER A 908 -2.32 2.38 0.16
CA SER A 908 -3.54 3.18 0.31
C SER A 908 -3.60 4.31 -0.71
N ASN A 909 -2.48 4.69 -1.32
CA ASN A 909 -2.43 5.70 -2.35
C ASN A 909 -1.46 5.26 -3.46
N ASN A 910 -2.00 5.22 -4.69
CA ASN A 910 -1.52 6.05 -5.81
C ASN A 910 -0.73 5.36 -6.98
N PRO A 911 -0.68 5.95 -8.21
CA PRO A 911 -0.11 5.39 -9.45
C PRO A 911 0.50 6.34 -10.63
N ASN A 912 1.32 5.93 -11.69
CA ASN A 912 2.05 6.50 -12.99
C ASN A 912 2.51 8.01 -13.08
N GLY A 913 3.50 8.46 -13.90
CA GLY A 913 4.13 7.88 -15.13
C GLY A 913 5.65 7.73 -15.35
N GLY A 914 6.06 6.59 -15.95
CA GLY A 914 7.02 6.55 -17.07
C GLY A 914 8.54 6.49 -16.80
N TYR A 915 9.23 5.62 -17.56
CA TYR A 915 10.64 5.18 -17.48
C TYR A 915 11.65 5.94 -18.35
N GLN A 916 12.95 5.84 -18.00
CA GLN A 916 14.09 6.06 -18.90
C GLN A 916 15.10 4.89 -18.91
N ASN A 917 15.88 4.84 -20.01
CA ASN A 917 16.66 3.74 -20.60
C ASN A 917 18.10 3.58 -20.03
N PRO A 918 18.67 2.37 -19.81
CA PRO A 918 19.89 2.18 -19.01
C PRO A 918 21.26 2.31 -19.71
N ASN A 919 21.38 2.79 -20.95
CA ASN A 919 22.61 2.58 -21.77
C ASN A 919 23.37 3.84 -22.27
N SER A 920 23.37 4.98 -21.58
CA SER A 920 24.25 6.12 -21.95
C SER A 920 25.24 6.48 -20.84
N SER A 921 26.52 6.40 -21.15
CA SER A 921 27.67 6.65 -20.26
C SER A 921 28.04 8.14 -20.10
N ALA A 922 27.10 9.06 -20.33
CA ALA A 922 27.25 10.48 -20.02
C ALA A 922 25.96 10.95 -19.35
N GLY A 923 26.09 11.55 -18.16
CA GLY A 923 24.98 12.07 -17.38
C GLY A 923 24.35 13.32 -18.01
N GLU A 924 23.54 13.14 -19.05
CA GLU A 924 22.61 14.17 -19.52
C GLU A 924 21.25 13.98 -18.85
N VAL A 925 20.87 14.99 -18.06
CA VAL A 925 19.52 15.14 -17.51
C VAL A 925 18.59 15.49 -18.66
N VAL A 926 17.59 14.64 -18.92
CA VAL A 926 16.53 14.96 -19.87
C VAL A 926 15.59 15.97 -19.22
N ASN A 927 15.81 17.27 -19.49
CA ASN A 927 14.89 18.36 -19.17
C ASN A 927 13.78 18.45 -20.24
N MET A 928 12.64 19.03 -19.87
CA MET A 928 11.42 19.12 -20.66
C MET A 928 11.59 19.83 -22.01
N ASP A 929 12.65 20.60 -22.20
CA ASP A 929 12.99 21.21 -23.50
C ASP A 929 13.35 20.16 -24.59
N ASN A 930 13.81 18.96 -24.20
CA ASN A 930 14.07 17.86 -25.15
C ASN A 930 12.83 17.00 -25.46
N ILE A 931 11.74 17.17 -24.71
CA ILE A 931 10.43 16.54 -25.01
C ILE A 931 9.71 17.31 -26.13
N ILE A 932 10.13 18.56 -26.41
CA ILE A 932 9.57 19.36 -27.51
C ILE A 932 9.94 18.79 -28.89
N ASN A 933 10.98 17.94 -29.00
CA ASN A 933 11.38 17.32 -30.28
C ASN A 933 10.82 15.92 -30.55
N VAL A 934 10.02 15.33 -29.65
CA VAL A 934 9.38 14.03 -29.90
C VAL A 934 7.91 14.11 -29.50
N GLY A 935 7.15 14.82 -30.32
CA GLY A 935 5.75 15.21 -30.08
C GLY A 935 4.81 14.07 -29.70
N LEU A 936 4.54 13.94 -28.40
CA LEU A 936 3.38 13.23 -27.87
C LEU A 936 2.81 14.02 -26.69
N GLY A 937 1.81 14.86 -26.96
CA GLY A 937 0.96 15.48 -25.96
C GLY A 937 -0.50 15.34 -26.39
N PHE A 938 -1.35 14.79 -25.50
CA PHE A 938 -2.80 14.86 -25.60
C PHE A 938 -3.38 15.14 -24.20
N ILE A 939 -4.24 16.17 -24.10
CA ILE A 939 -5.31 16.28 -23.10
C ILE A 939 -6.61 16.66 -23.83
N VAL A 940 -7.72 16.11 -23.31
CA VAL A 940 -9.06 15.88 -23.88
C VAL A 940 -9.98 17.11 -23.84
N GLY A 941 -10.89 17.22 -24.82
CA GLY A 941 -12.13 18.02 -24.73
C GLY A 941 -13.26 17.42 -25.57
N ALA A 942 -14.46 17.32 -25.00
CA ALA A 942 -15.64 16.65 -25.56
C ALA A 942 -16.27 17.37 -26.77
N GLY A 943 -16.69 16.60 -27.77
CA GLY A 943 -17.51 17.03 -28.90
C GLY A 943 -17.61 15.91 -29.94
N SER A 944 -18.82 15.53 -30.31
CA SER A 944 -19.09 14.53 -31.34
C SER A 944 -18.76 15.10 -32.72
N GLU A 945 -17.51 14.98 -33.18
CA GLU A 945 -17.08 14.97 -34.59
C GLU A 945 -15.54 14.84 -34.66
N ASN A 946 -15.04 13.89 -35.45
CA ASN A 946 -13.61 13.58 -35.61
C ASN A 946 -12.81 14.75 -36.22
N THR A 947 -12.40 15.71 -35.40
CA THR A 947 -11.48 16.79 -35.79
C THR A 947 -10.19 16.69 -34.98
N VAL A 948 -9.07 16.41 -35.66
CA VAL A 948 -7.73 16.46 -35.06
C VAL A 948 -7.29 17.93 -34.99
N VAL A 949 -7.22 18.49 -33.78
CA VAL A 949 -6.57 19.79 -33.55
C VAL A 949 -5.10 19.55 -33.28
N ALA A 950 -4.22 19.98 -34.18
CA ALA A 950 -2.77 19.95 -33.96
C ALA A 950 -2.36 21.17 -33.11
N GLY A 951 -1.84 20.92 -31.91
CA GLY A 951 -1.21 21.95 -31.09
C GLY A 951 0.07 22.50 -31.74
N GLY A 952 0.36 23.78 -31.51
CA GLY A 952 1.34 24.60 -32.26
C GLY A 952 2.77 24.07 -32.40
N GLY A 953 3.19 23.07 -31.62
CA GLY A 953 4.52 22.46 -31.75
C GLY A 953 4.73 21.62 -33.02
N ALA A 954 3.69 20.95 -33.52
CA ALA A 954 3.81 20.13 -34.74
C ALA A 954 3.99 20.99 -36.01
N LEU A 955 3.48 22.22 -35.98
CA LEU A 955 3.47 23.12 -37.14
C LEU A 955 4.83 23.76 -37.43
N GLN A 956 5.67 23.96 -36.41
CA GLN A 956 7.03 24.53 -36.58
C GLN A 956 7.98 23.59 -37.33
N SER A 957 7.67 22.29 -37.40
CA SER A 957 8.46 21.30 -38.14
C SER A 957 8.18 21.31 -39.66
N VAL A 958 7.22 22.13 -40.13
CA VAL A 958 6.81 22.22 -41.53
C VAL A 958 7.73 23.18 -42.30
N LYS A 959 8.30 22.72 -43.42
CA LYS A 959 9.16 23.56 -44.26
C LYS A 959 8.33 24.73 -44.86
N ASN A 960 8.82 25.96 -44.71
CA ASN A 960 8.15 27.24 -45.02
C ASN A 960 7.06 27.71 -44.03
N TRP A 961 6.97 27.14 -42.81
CA TRP A 961 6.01 27.60 -41.79
C TRP A 961 6.15 29.10 -41.45
N ASP A 962 7.37 29.63 -41.45
CA ASP A 962 7.61 31.05 -41.18
C ASP A 962 6.95 31.95 -42.24
N LYS A 963 6.92 31.53 -43.52
CA LYS A 963 6.20 32.26 -44.59
C LYS A 963 4.68 32.20 -44.42
N VAL A 964 4.17 31.11 -43.85
CA VAL A 964 2.75 30.98 -43.48
C VAL A 964 2.43 31.97 -42.36
N GLN A 965 3.30 32.06 -41.35
CA GLN A 965 3.20 33.03 -40.26
C GLN A 965 3.27 34.48 -40.77
N ASP A 966 4.16 34.79 -41.70
CA ASP A 966 4.25 36.12 -42.33
C ASP A 966 2.97 36.48 -43.09
N LEU A 967 2.36 35.52 -43.81
CA LEU A 967 1.10 35.74 -44.52
C LEU A 967 -0.11 35.88 -43.59
N ILE A 968 -0.16 35.08 -42.52
CA ILE A 968 -1.19 35.22 -41.47
C ILE A 968 -1.04 36.58 -40.80
N SER A 969 0.19 36.99 -40.49
CA SER A 969 0.49 38.29 -39.89
C SER A 969 0.14 39.44 -40.83
N ALA A 970 0.40 39.31 -42.14
CA ALA A 970 0.01 40.28 -43.16
C ALA A 970 -1.52 40.35 -43.36
N GLY A 971 -2.23 39.21 -43.34
CA GLY A 971 -3.69 39.15 -43.37
C GLY A 971 -4.34 39.74 -42.11
N THR A 972 -3.77 39.45 -40.95
CA THR A 972 -4.19 40.03 -39.66
C THR A 972 -3.94 41.54 -39.64
N SER A 973 -2.84 42.00 -40.25
CA SER A 973 -2.51 43.42 -40.42
C SER A 973 -3.41 44.14 -41.44
N ALA A 974 -3.87 43.45 -42.50
CA ALA A 974 -4.85 43.97 -43.44
C ALA A 974 -6.25 44.11 -42.81
N ILE A 975 -6.62 43.19 -41.90
CA ILE A 975 -7.87 43.24 -41.13
C ILE A 975 -7.90 44.42 -40.15
N THR A 976 -6.73 44.83 -39.64
CA THR A 976 -6.60 46.06 -38.83
C THR A 976 -6.62 47.35 -39.66
N ALA A 977 -6.39 47.30 -40.98
CA ALA A 977 -6.31 48.49 -41.84
C ALA A 977 -7.67 48.90 -42.47
N ASP A 978 -8.54 47.94 -42.81
CA ASP A 978 -9.85 48.21 -43.46
C ASP A 978 -11.06 48.16 -42.52
N GLY A 979 -10.86 47.98 -41.21
CA GLY A 979 -11.89 48.24 -40.21
C GLY A 979 -13.13 47.35 -40.29
N LYS A 980 -13.01 46.18 -39.63
CA LYS A 980 -14.04 45.25 -39.12
C LYS A 980 -14.40 44.07 -40.02
N LEU A 981 -14.03 42.88 -39.54
CA LEU A 981 -14.80 41.65 -39.74
C LEU A 981 -15.74 41.48 -38.54
N SER A 982 -17.02 41.30 -38.81
CA SER A 982 -18.06 41.04 -37.80
C SER A 982 -17.95 39.59 -37.30
N SER A 983 -18.39 39.34 -36.07
CA SER A 983 -18.47 37.99 -35.50
C SER A 983 -19.17 37.02 -36.47
N GLY A 984 -18.46 35.96 -36.88
CA GLY A 984 -18.93 34.96 -37.82
C GLY A 984 -18.48 35.13 -39.28
N GLU A 985 -17.86 36.24 -39.68
CA GLU A 985 -17.33 36.46 -41.04
C GLU A 985 -16.03 35.69 -41.31
N THR A 986 -15.84 35.28 -42.57
CA THR A 986 -14.69 34.46 -43.01
C THR A 986 -13.89 35.18 -44.09
N PHE A 987 -12.60 35.39 -43.84
CA PHE A 987 -11.63 35.86 -44.82
C PHE A 987 -10.88 34.68 -45.44
N SER A 988 -10.51 34.74 -46.72
CA SER A 988 -9.73 33.68 -47.37
C SER A 988 -8.76 34.23 -48.41
N GLY A 989 -7.59 33.62 -48.53
CA GLY A 989 -6.56 33.99 -49.52
C GLY A 989 -5.75 32.79 -49.99
N SER A 990 -4.91 32.98 -51.00
CA SER A 990 -4.06 31.92 -51.57
C SER A 990 -2.64 32.40 -51.81
N TYR A 991 -1.66 31.54 -51.54
CA TYR A 991 -0.24 31.76 -51.81
C TYR A 991 0.26 30.81 -52.91
N SER A 992 1.03 31.34 -53.87
CA SER A 992 1.70 30.56 -54.91
C SER A 992 3.13 31.09 -55.12
N PRO A 993 4.19 30.31 -54.83
CA PRO A 993 5.56 30.76 -55.04
C PRO A 993 5.99 30.63 -56.51
N GLY A 994 6.58 31.70 -57.07
CA GLY A 994 7.23 31.67 -58.37
C GLY A 994 8.46 30.73 -58.40
N SER A 995 8.43 29.77 -59.33
CA SER A 995 9.53 28.92 -59.85
C SER A 995 10.75 28.65 -58.94
N LEU A 996 10.67 27.62 -58.09
CA LEU A 996 11.78 27.12 -57.26
C LEU A 996 12.44 25.87 -57.90
N MET A 997 13.01 26.00 -59.10
CA MET A 997 13.79 24.94 -59.77
C MET A 997 15.28 25.31 -60.01
N SER A 998 15.79 26.38 -59.40
CA SER A 998 17.18 26.86 -59.59
C SER A 998 18.08 26.81 -58.35
N TYR A 999 17.61 26.31 -57.20
CA TYR A 999 18.35 26.37 -55.92
C TYR A 999 18.68 25.00 -55.29
N LEU A 1000 18.62 23.92 -56.08
CA LEU A 1000 19.07 22.57 -55.68
C LEU A 1000 20.42 22.16 -56.30
N GLY A 1001 21.12 23.11 -56.95
CA GLY A 1001 22.44 22.89 -57.51
C GLY A 1001 23.54 23.39 -56.57
N GLY A 1002 23.97 22.55 -55.63
CA GLY A 1002 25.20 22.80 -54.87
C GLY A 1002 25.05 22.59 -53.37
N VAL A 1003 25.20 21.33 -52.95
CA VAL A 1003 25.94 20.83 -51.76
C VAL A 1003 25.32 19.47 -51.42
N VAL A 1004 25.70 18.46 -52.20
CA VAL A 1004 25.61 17.06 -51.79
C VAL A 1004 27.04 16.56 -51.69
N LYS A 1005 27.58 16.49 -50.47
CA LYS A 1005 28.63 15.54 -50.08
C LYS A 1005 28.61 15.39 -48.56
N GLY A 1006 28.23 14.19 -48.11
CA GLY A 1006 28.22 13.81 -46.69
C GLY A 1006 26.92 13.11 -46.34
N LYS A 1007 26.89 11.78 -46.45
CA LYS A 1007 25.78 10.94 -45.98
C LYS A 1007 25.76 10.93 -44.46
N GLU A 1008 24.64 11.31 -43.83
CA GLU A 1008 24.09 10.62 -42.65
C GLU A 1008 22.55 10.68 -42.69
N LYS A 1009 21.91 9.59 -42.24
CA LYS A 1009 20.50 9.25 -42.50
C LYS A 1009 19.54 10.14 -41.69
N LEU A 1010 18.73 10.95 -42.38
CA LEU A 1010 17.49 11.53 -41.83
C LEU A 1010 16.42 10.44 -41.69
N VAL A 1011 15.95 10.21 -40.47
CA VAL A 1011 14.79 9.37 -40.15
C VAL A 1011 13.74 10.24 -39.45
N SER A 1012 12.96 11.01 -40.22
CA SER A 1012 11.61 11.50 -39.88
C SER A 1012 10.99 12.20 -41.11
N PRO A 1013 9.67 12.11 -41.37
CA PRO A 1013 9.07 12.65 -42.60
C PRO A 1013 8.84 14.16 -42.50
N VAL A 1014 9.82 14.96 -42.92
CA VAL A 1014 9.64 16.41 -43.11
C VAL A 1014 8.70 16.64 -44.31
N HIS A 1015 7.49 17.13 -44.07
CA HIS A 1015 6.53 17.49 -45.11
C HIS A 1015 6.77 18.93 -45.60
N VAL A 1016 6.70 19.13 -46.92
CA VAL A 1016 6.91 20.42 -47.60
C VAL A 1016 5.57 20.92 -48.16
N ILE A 1017 5.10 22.08 -47.71
CA ILE A 1017 3.89 22.72 -48.28
C ILE A 1017 4.29 23.54 -49.51
N GLY A 1018 3.63 23.29 -50.64
CA GLY A 1018 3.76 24.05 -51.89
C GLY A 1018 2.90 25.31 -51.91
N SER A 1019 2.11 25.50 -52.97
CA SER A 1019 1.04 26.52 -53.01
C SER A 1019 -0.10 26.13 -52.06
N PHE A 1020 -0.66 27.07 -51.31
CA PHE A 1020 -1.68 26.79 -50.28
C PHE A 1020 -2.75 27.87 -50.22
N GLY A 1021 -3.97 27.46 -49.86
CA GLY A 1021 -5.07 28.34 -49.48
C GLY A 1021 -5.14 28.49 -47.96
N PHE A 1022 -5.66 29.61 -47.49
CA PHE A 1022 -5.99 29.81 -46.08
C PHE A 1022 -7.35 30.49 -45.93
N SER A 1023 -8.02 30.22 -44.81
CA SER A 1023 -9.23 30.91 -44.39
C SER A 1023 -9.17 31.24 -42.90
N MET A 1024 -9.71 32.37 -42.50
CA MET A 1024 -9.78 32.81 -41.12
C MET A 1024 -11.20 33.28 -40.80
N ARG A 1025 -11.80 32.73 -39.74
CA ARG A 1025 -13.15 33.08 -39.29
C ARG A 1025 -13.10 33.61 -37.86
N VAL A 1026 -13.67 34.79 -37.63
CA VAL A 1026 -13.78 35.35 -36.27
C VAL A 1026 -14.84 34.57 -35.50
N ASN A 1027 -14.48 34.04 -34.33
CA ASN A 1027 -15.36 33.25 -33.48
C ASN A 1027 -16.49 34.12 -32.89
N ALA A 1028 -17.57 33.46 -32.48
CA ALA A 1028 -18.80 34.12 -32.06
C ALA A 1028 -18.59 35.17 -30.95
N ASP A 1029 -17.61 34.92 -30.07
CA ASP A 1029 -17.25 35.75 -28.92
C ASP A 1029 -16.34 36.94 -29.28
N GLY A 1030 -15.88 37.05 -30.53
CA GLY A 1030 -14.98 38.09 -31.00
C GLY A 1030 -13.57 38.08 -30.39
N SER A 1031 -13.28 37.14 -29.48
CA SER A 1031 -12.01 37.09 -28.73
C SER A 1031 -10.91 36.31 -29.46
N SER A 1032 -11.31 35.56 -30.48
CA SER A 1032 -10.43 34.67 -31.23
C SER A 1032 -10.93 34.48 -32.66
N ALA A 1033 -10.04 34.05 -33.55
CA ALA A 1033 -10.38 33.59 -34.88
C ALA A 1033 -9.88 32.17 -35.11
N THR A 1034 -10.69 31.34 -35.74
CA THR A 1034 -10.26 30.05 -36.27
C THR A 1034 -9.56 30.27 -37.61
N VAL A 1035 -8.27 29.89 -37.69
CA VAL A 1035 -7.48 29.91 -38.91
C VAL A 1035 -7.38 28.48 -39.44
N ALA A 1036 -7.59 28.31 -40.73
CA ALA A 1036 -7.40 27.06 -41.44
C ALA A 1036 -6.47 27.25 -42.64
N VAL A 1037 -5.47 26.39 -42.80
CA VAL A 1037 -4.57 26.34 -43.96
C VAL A 1037 -4.69 24.98 -44.62
N TYR A 1038 -4.79 24.97 -45.95
CA TYR A 1038 -5.01 23.79 -46.77
C TYR A 1038 -4.22 23.87 -48.08
N ASP A 1039 -3.79 22.73 -48.63
CA ASP A 1039 -3.06 22.66 -49.90
C ASP A 1039 -3.94 23.11 -51.08
N SER A 1040 -3.45 24.02 -51.93
CA SER A 1040 -4.25 24.58 -53.03
C SER A 1040 -4.54 23.60 -54.16
N LYS A 1041 -3.85 22.44 -54.23
CA LYS A 1041 -4.16 21.37 -55.18
C LYS A 1041 -5.49 20.65 -54.89
N THR A 1042 -6.15 20.95 -53.77
CA THR A 1042 -7.35 20.25 -53.30
C THR A 1042 -8.68 20.99 -53.54
N ASN A 1043 -8.66 22.14 -54.22
CA ASN A 1043 -9.84 23.02 -54.30
C ASN A 1043 -10.92 22.62 -55.34
N SER A 1044 -11.00 21.36 -55.76
CA SER A 1044 -12.01 20.91 -56.74
C SER A 1044 -13.17 20.09 -56.16
N SER A 1045 -13.34 19.98 -54.83
CA SER A 1045 -14.40 19.13 -54.25
C SER A 1045 -15.30 19.74 -53.18
N LEU A 1046 -15.40 21.07 -53.08
CA LEU A 1046 -16.40 21.71 -52.21
C LEU A 1046 -17.04 22.91 -52.90
N SER A 1047 -17.93 22.62 -53.85
CA SER A 1047 -19.06 23.53 -54.14
C SER A 1047 -20.36 22.85 -53.71
N ASP A 1048 -21.19 23.64 -53.06
CA ASP A 1048 -22.58 23.40 -52.68
C ASP A 1048 -22.90 22.40 -51.57
N HIS A 1049 -23.04 22.94 -50.36
CA HIS A 1049 -24.27 22.71 -49.60
C HIS A 1049 -24.90 24.06 -49.25
N LYS A 1050 -25.58 24.66 -50.23
CA LYS A 1050 -26.62 25.66 -49.97
C LYS A 1050 -27.83 24.98 -49.33
N LEU A 1051 -28.43 25.72 -48.39
CA LEU A 1051 -29.74 25.50 -47.80
C LEU A 1051 -30.81 25.24 -48.88
N GLY A 1052 -31.73 24.31 -48.63
CA GLY A 1052 -32.88 24.08 -49.49
C GLY A 1052 -33.97 23.27 -48.81
N THR A 1053 -35.08 23.94 -48.52
CA THR A 1053 -36.37 23.43 -48.04
C THR A 1053 -37.06 22.51 -49.05
N SER A 1054 -37.89 21.60 -48.53
CA SER A 1054 -39.09 20.94 -49.10
C SER A 1054 -39.17 20.61 -50.60
N SER A 1055 -39.58 19.36 -50.87
CA SER A 1055 -40.13 18.81 -52.12
C SER A 1055 -39.22 18.83 -53.34
N ASP A 1056 -38.62 17.68 -53.69
CA ASP A 1056 -38.92 17.07 -54.98
C ASP A 1056 -38.48 15.60 -55.13
N LYS A 1057 -39.26 14.91 -55.95
CA LYS A 1057 -39.29 13.47 -56.18
C LYS A 1057 -38.19 12.99 -57.15
N VAL A 1058 -37.74 11.76 -56.89
CA VAL A 1058 -37.46 10.68 -57.87
C VAL A 1058 -36.39 10.94 -58.94
N ARG A 1059 -35.26 10.24 -58.81
CA ARG A 1059 -34.72 9.39 -59.89
C ARG A 1059 -33.86 8.26 -59.33
N ASN A 1060 -34.15 7.09 -59.86
CA ASN A 1060 -33.67 5.76 -59.52
C ASN A 1060 -32.53 5.39 -60.46
N SER A 1061 -31.41 4.83 -59.98
CA SER A 1061 -30.75 3.64 -60.56
C SER A 1061 -29.34 3.40 -60.00
N SER A 1062 -29.21 2.29 -59.28
CA SER A 1062 -28.05 1.37 -59.24
C SER A 1062 -26.64 1.96 -59.03
N MET A 1063 -26.17 1.95 -57.78
CA MET A 1063 -24.84 1.43 -57.46
C MET A 1063 -24.73 1.15 -55.94
N SER A 1064 -24.19 -0.02 -55.63
CA SER A 1064 -24.03 -0.58 -54.29
C SER A 1064 -23.14 0.28 -53.38
N ARG A 1065 -23.55 0.41 -52.12
CA ARG A 1065 -22.70 0.80 -50.98
C ARG A 1065 -21.44 -0.08 -50.93
N ASN A 1066 -20.28 0.56 -50.99
CA ASN A 1066 -19.10 0.34 -50.14
C ASN A 1066 -17.89 0.93 -50.86
N GLN A 1067 -17.19 1.85 -50.17
CA GLN A 1067 -15.75 2.16 -50.17
C GLN A 1067 -15.59 3.63 -49.72
N PRO A 1068 -15.25 3.94 -48.46
CA PRO A 1068 -14.63 5.21 -48.16
C PRO A 1068 -13.19 5.12 -48.67
N LEU A 1069 -12.91 5.79 -49.80
CA LEU A 1069 -11.55 6.03 -50.24
C LEU A 1069 -10.85 6.89 -49.19
N THR A 1070 -9.88 6.30 -48.51
CA THR A 1070 -8.97 6.96 -47.57
C THR A 1070 -7.98 7.83 -48.35
N ASN A 1071 -8.34 9.08 -48.62
CA ASN A 1071 -7.35 10.13 -48.88
C ASN A 1071 -7.20 10.94 -47.59
N GLN A 1072 -6.00 10.88 -46.98
CA GLN A 1072 -5.64 11.69 -45.83
C GLN A 1072 -5.54 13.16 -46.28
N TYR A 1073 -6.52 13.97 -45.90
CA TYR A 1073 -6.49 15.42 -46.12
C TYR A 1073 -5.72 16.07 -44.97
N PHE A 1074 -4.65 16.82 -45.26
CA PHE A 1074 -3.99 17.65 -44.25
C PHE A 1074 -4.63 19.03 -44.22
N ARG A 1075 -5.43 19.28 -43.18
CA ARG A 1075 -6.00 20.59 -42.87
C ARG A 1075 -5.44 21.01 -41.52
N PHE A 1076 -4.70 22.12 -41.50
CA PHE A 1076 -4.21 22.69 -40.26
C PHE A 1076 -5.23 23.70 -39.78
N ILE A 1077 -5.90 23.42 -38.66
CA ILE A 1077 -6.89 24.30 -38.05
C ILE A 1077 -6.44 24.63 -36.64
N TRP A 1078 -6.39 25.90 -36.31
CA TRP A 1078 -6.11 26.34 -34.95
C TRP A 1078 -6.84 27.65 -34.64
N ASN A 1079 -7.04 27.94 -33.35
CA ASN A 1079 -7.60 29.22 -32.91
C ASN A 1079 -6.47 30.19 -32.59
N GLN A 1080 -6.55 31.38 -33.14
CA GLN A 1080 -5.67 32.51 -32.83
C GLN A 1080 -6.43 33.51 -31.97
N PRO A 1081 -5.90 33.90 -30.79
CA PRO A 1081 -6.41 35.04 -30.05
C PRO A 1081 -6.29 36.30 -30.91
N LEU A 1082 -7.39 37.05 -31.04
CA LEU A 1082 -7.35 38.37 -31.69
C LEU A 1082 -6.99 39.40 -30.62
N LYS A 1083 -5.98 40.24 -30.88
CA LYS A 1083 -5.57 41.32 -29.96
C LYS A 1083 -6.41 42.57 -30.16
#